data_AF-A0AAD5ZK10-F1
#
_entry.id   AF-A0AAD5ZK10-F1
#
_cell.length_a   1.000
_cell.length_b   1.000
_cell.length_c   1.000
_cell.angle_alpha   90.00
_cell.angle_beta   90.00
_cell.angle_gamma   90.00
#
_symmetry.space_group_name_H-M   'P 1'
#
loop_
_entity.id
_entity.type
_entity.pdbx_description
1 polymer ?
#
loop_
_entity_poly.entity_id
_entity_poly.type
_entity_poly.pdbx_seq_one_letter_code
_entity_poly.pdbx_strand_id
1 'polypeptide(L)'
;MATPAAVSDTSAAELSDLIKDISTTCTADLRPEYHRLVRKVSLLSHLLDEIDEFFSRSEAGGGEGSSAQPVDPAEGLDHLLVALQAAKRFLSLGRAARTCQVADSHNVANDAVPDKITVQFKYLMWQLEKALENFPYNYFGISEEIQEQVELVRAQMKREIKKESSDIKLFSELHHIITSRQTGDLQSKLSNLPDEHHELRETVLPVLEIHDVPDSDVERIMRDLINRLDEIKISNSLTTEEKSTTSGKNESVKKTQEKVQKGDAITIPEDFRCPISLELMRDPVIVSTGQTYERAFIQRWIDNGNRTCPKTQQKLQNTTLTPNYVLRSLIMQWCEEHGIDPPTRSKSDGFSLEVGGDRTAIEAIVRSLSSTSPDDRKSAAAEIRSLAKRSTDNRILLAEAGAIPALVSLLSSKDQKTQEHAVTSLLNLSIYDHNKELIVLAGAIIPIVQVLHIGSMEARENAAAAIFSLSLVDENKITIGSTPGAIEALVELLQTGSARGRKDAATALFNLCIYQANKVRAVRAGILLPLIQMLQDLSNNGTIDEALTILSVLVSHQECKLAIAKANTIPVLIDLLRSGQPRNKENAAAILLALCKKDIENLACIGRLGALIPLTELTKTGTDRAKRKATSLLEHLSKLKVM
;
A
#
# COMPACT_ATOMS: atom_id res chain seq x y z
N MET A 1 11.70 16.54 43.07
CA MET A 1 11.19 17.22 41.86
C MET A 1 12.34 17.28 40.88
N ALA A 2 12.42 16.30 39.98
CA ALA A 2 13.44 16.29 38.94
C ALA A 2 12.99 17.23 37.81
N THR A 3 13.89 18.12 37.39
CA THR A 3 13.74 18.93 36.17
C THR A 3 13.66 17.99 34.96
N PRO A 4 12.72 18.19 34.01
CA PRO A 4 12.74 17.44 32.76
C PRO A 4 14.06 17.72 32.05
N ALA A 5 14.70 16.66 31.54
CA ALA A 5 15.98 16.75 30.85
C ALA A 5 15.86 17.77 29.71
N ALA A 6 16.81 18.69 29.60
CA ALA A 6 16.88 19.61 28.48
C ALA A 6 17.01 18.78 27.21
N VAL A 7 15.95 18.75 26.41
CA VAL A 7 15.97 18.15 25.07
C VAL A 7 17.01 18.92 24.27
N SER A 8 18.12 18.29 23.90
CA SER A 8 19.24 18.97 23.27
C SER A 8 19.14 18.93 21.75
N ASP A 9 19.47 20.06 21.13
CA ASP A 9 19.62 20.25 19.67
C ASP A 9 20.50 19.17 19.00
N THR A 10 21.44 18.59 19.77
CA THR A 10 22.30 17.48 19.33
C THR A 10 21.52 16.22 18.91
N SER A 11 20.43 15.88 19.60
CA SER A 11 19.65 14.68 19.27
C SER A 11 18.84 14.85 17.98
N ALA A 12 18.39 16.06 17.68
CA ALA A 12 17.70 16.37 16.42
C ALA A 12 18.66 16.30 15.22
N ALA A 13 19.85 16.90 15.36
CA ALA A 13 20.90 16.82 14.34
C ALA A 13 21.34 15.37 14.05
N GLU A 14 21.51 14.55 15.10
CA GLU A 14 21.83 13.12 14.96
C GLU A 14 20.74 12.35 14.21
N LEU A 15 19.45 12.63 14.47
CA LEU A 15 18.34 12.03 13.73
C LEU A 15 18.36 12.43 12.26
N SER A 16 18.62 13.71 11.96
CA SER A 16 18.66 14.27 10.61
C SER A 16 19.75 13.61 9.77
N ASP A 17 20.96 13.50 10.33
CA ASP A 17 22.07 12.80 9.70
C ASP A 17 21.78 11.31 9.46
N LEU A 18 21.09 10.67 10.41
CA LEU A 18 20.77 9.25 10.33
C LEU A 18 19.73 8.93 9.25
N ILE A 19 18.67 9.73 9.14
CA ILE A 19 17.69 9.58 8.05
C ILE A 19 18.37 9.85 6.70
N LYS A 20 19.19 10.90 6.60
CA LYS A 20 19.92 11.21 5.36
C LYS A 20 20.87 10.09 4.94
N ASP A 21 21.59 9.49 5.88
CA ASP A 21 22.48 8.35 5.63
C ASP A 21 21.67 7.11 5.17
N ILE A 22 20.55 6.81 5.84
CA ILE A 22 19.64 5.73 5.43
C ILE A 22 19.05 6.01 4.04
N SER A 23 18.61 7.23 3.76
CA SER A 23 18.01 7.63 2.48
C SER A 23 19.00 7.60 1.31
N THR A 24 20.29 7.87 1.57
CA THR A 24 21.36 7.82 0.56
C THR A 24 22.00 6.44 0.43
N THR A 25 21.58 5.48 1.25
CA THR A 25 22.06 4.10 1.20
C THR A 25 21.66 3.46 -0.12
N CYS A 26 22.65 3.21 -0.99
CA CYS A 26 22.46 2.39 -2.19
C CYS A 26 21.98 0.99 -1.82
N THR A 27 20.83 0.60 -2.40
CA THR A 27 20.14 -0.67 -2.17
C THR A 27 20.05 -1.53 -3.42
N ALA A 28 20.48 -1.06 -4.61
CA ALA A 28 20.17 -1.62 -5.94
C ALA A 28 20.39 -3.14 -6.14
N ASP A 29 21.16 -3.80 -5.27
CA ASP A 29 21.46 -5.23 -5.30
C ASP A 29 21.10 -5.98 -4.01
N LEU A 30 20.37 -5.33 -3.11
CA LEU A 30 19.91 -5.89 -1.83
C LEU A 30 18.49 -6.45 -1.98
N ARG A 31 18.07 -7.28 -1.03
CA ARG A 31 16.70 -7.82 -1.01
C ARG A 31 15.64 -6.70 -0.97
N PRO A 32 14.40 -6.96 -1.44
CA PRO A 32 13.32 -5.96 -1.47
C PRO A 32 13.01 -5.32 -0.11
N GLU A 33 13.18 -6.05 0.99
CA GLU A 33 12.98 -5.57 2.37
C GLU A 33 13.83 -4.33 2.69
N TYR A 34 15.09 -4.30 2.25
CA TYR A 34 16.00 -3.18 2.48
C TYR A 34 15.53 -1.92 1.75
N HIS A 35 15.07 -2.07 0.51
CA HIS A 35 14.55 -0.96 -0.27
C HIS A 35 13.26 -0.40 0.33
N ARG A 36 12.35 -1.29 0.76
CA ARG A 36 11.11 -0.89 1.47
C ARG A 36 11.44 -0.07 2.72
N LEU A 37 12.40 -0.53 3.53
CA LEU A 37 12.82 0.18 4.74
C LEU A 37 13.35 1.57 4.41
N VAL A 38 14.33 1.68 3.50
CA VAL A 38 14.91 2.95 3.08
C VAL A 38 13.84 3.91 2.59
N ARG A 39 12.90 3.42 1.77
CA ARG A 39 11.80 4.22 1.25
C ARG A 39 10.92 4.78 2.36
N LYS A 40 10.47 3.95 3.30
CA LYS A 40 9.59 4.37 4.41
C LYS A 40 10.30 5.32 5.38
N VAL A 41 11.57 5.09 5.67
CA VAL A 41 12.39 6.01 6.50
C VAL A 41 12.58 7.35 5.79
N SER A 42 12.81 7.34 4.48
CA SER A 42 12.97 8.58 3.68
C SER A 42 11.71 9.46 3.70
N LEU A 43 10.52 8.86 3.85
CA LEU A 43 9.26 9.60 4.01
C LEU A 43 9.17 10.33 5.36
N LEU A 44 10.08 10.10 6.31
CA LEU A 44 10.12 10.81 7.59
C LEU A 44 11.05 12.03 7.56
N SER A 45 11.71 12.33 6.44
CA SER A 45 12.60 13.50 6.29
C SER A 45 11.93 14.82 6.69
N HIS A 46 10.71 15.07 6.20
CA HIS A 46 9.97 16.29 6.53
C HIS A 46 9.55 16.40 8.00
N LEU A 47 9.43 15.29 8.72
CA LEU A 47 9.21 15.32 10.17
C LEU A 47 10.44 15.93 10.86
N LEU A 48 11.65 15.58 10.42
CA LEU A 48 12.88 16.11 10.99
C LEU A 48 13.11 17.57 10.59
N ASP A 49 12.79 17.95 9.35
CA ASP A 49 12.90 19.35 8.91
C ASP A 49 12.11 20.30 9.83
N GLU A 50 10.89 19.89 10.25
CA GLU A 50 10.08 20.69 11.18
C GLU A 50 10.57 20.63 12.64
N ILE A 51 11.20 19.53 13.06
CA ILE A 51 11.85 19.44 14.37
C ILE A 51 13.07 20.36 14.43
N ASP A 52 13.91 20.35 13.40
CA ASP A 52 15.08 21.24 13.27
C ASP A 52 14.64 22.72 13.23
N GLU A 53 13.54 23.03 12.54
CA GLU A 53 12.95 24.38 12.54
C GLU A 53 12.44 24.80 13.93
N PHE A 54 11.85 23.87 14.69
CA PHE A 54 11.41 24.12 16.07
C PHE A 54 12.58 24.52 16.99
N PHE A 55 13.69 23.77 16.96
CA PHE A 55 14.88 24.10 17.75
C PHE A 55 15.52 25.42 17.32
N SER A 56 15.61 25.66 16.01
CA SER A 56 16.09 26.93 15.44
C SER A 56 15.29 28.15 15.91
N ARG A 57 13.97 27.99 16.13
CA ARG A 57 13.09 29.05 16.65
C ARG A 57 13.21 29.23 18.17
N SER A 58 13.49 28.15 18.91
CA SER A 58 13.65 28.18 20.38
C SER A 58 14.93 28.94 20.80
N GLU A 59 16.01 28.83 20.04
CA GLU A 59 17.25 29.59 20.28
C GLU A 59 17.09 31.11 20.01
N ALA A 60 16.17 31.49 19.13
CA ALA A 60 15.95 32.88 18.71
C ALA A 60 14.95 33.66 19.58
N GLY A 61 14.21 33.00 20.49
CA GLY A 61 13.22 33.65 21.34
C GLY A 61 12.88 32.82 22.57
N GLY A 62 13.26 33.31 23.76
CA GLY A 62 12.87 32.71 25.04
C GLY A 62 11.35 32.75 25.22
N GLY A 63 10.72 31.58 25.12
CA GLY A 63 9.27 31.42 25.22
C GLY A 63 8.90 30.20 26.05
N GLU A 64 8.07 30.43 27.06
CA GLU A 64 7.60 29.50 28.09
C GLU A 64 6.83 28.30 27.50
N GLY A 65 7.28 27.08 27.81
CA GLY A 65 6.57 25.85 27.47
C GLY A 65 5.37 25.60 28.39
N SER A 66 4.16 25.58 27.83
CA SER A 66 2.93 25.26 28.54
C SER A 66 2.68 23.75 28.65
N SER A 67 2.44 23.33 29.90
CA SER A 67 1.60 22.22 30.39
C SER A 67 1.71 20.80 29.78
N ALA A 68 2.24 19.90 30.60
CA ALA A 68 1.82 18.52 30.85
C ALA A 68 1.21 17.73 29.65
N GLN A 69 2.10 17.14 28.86
CA GLN A 69 1.77 15.97 28.02
C GLN A 69 2.19 14.67 28.75
N PRO A 70 1.56 13.52 28.43
CA PRO A 70 1.83 12.25 29.11
C PRO A 70 3.16 11.58 28.73
N VAL A 71 3.89 12.09 27.73
CA VAL A 71 5.16 11.52 27.24
C VAL A 71 6.27 12.57 27.34
N ASP A 72 7.43 12.20 27.88
CA ASP A 72 8.61 13.08 27.95
C ASP A 72 9.15 13.35 26.52
N PRO A 73 9.25 14.61 26.07
CA PRO A 73 9.81 14.94 24.76
C PRO A 73 11.20 14.36 24.48
N ALA A 74 12.04 14.20 25.51
CA ALA A 74 13.36 13.57 25.37
C ALA A 74 13.24 12.07 25.07
N GLU A 75 12.32 11.38 25.76
CA GLU A 75 12.06 9.95 25.58
C GLU A 75 11.51 9.63 24.18
N GLY A 76 10.66 10.51 23.63
CA GLY A 76 10.16 10.37 22.25
C GLY A 76 11.25 10.43 21.18
N LEU A 77 12.22 11.34 21.34
CA LEU A 77 13.37 11.45 20.42
C LEU A 77 14.34 10.26 20.58
N ASP A 78 14.60 9.83 21.81
CA ASP A 78 15.49 8.68 22.09
C ASP A 78 14.93 7.38 21.47
N HIS A 79 13.63 7.13 21.64
CA HIS A 79 12.98 5.96 21.02
C HIS A 79 13.08 5.98 19.49
N LEU A 80 12.92 7.15 18.85
CA LEU A 80 13.06 7.28 17.39
C LEU A 80 14.52 7.10 16.96
N LEU A 81 15.48 7.62 17.73
CA LEU A 81 16.90 7.49 17.48
C LEU A 81 17.35 6.02 17.53
N VAL A 82 16.98 5.30 18.58
CA VAL A 82 17.28 3.86 18.73
C VAL A 82 16.70 3.07 17.56
N ALA A 83 15.46 3.34 17.16
CA ALA A 83 14.81 2.65 16.04
C ALA A 83 15.53 2.90 14.69
N LEU A 84 15.93 4.15 14.43
CA LEU A 84 16.68 4.50 13.21
C LEU A 84 18.11 3.94 13.23
N GLN A 85 18.76 3.85 14.41
CA GLN A 85 20.09 3.25 14.54
C GLN A 85 20.03 1.75 14.22
N ALA A 86 19.01 1.06 14.72
CA ALA A 86 18.74 -0.34 14.37
C ALA A 86 18.47 -0.50 12.86
N ALA A 87 17.72 0.43 12.24
CA ALA A 87 17.47 0.43 10.80
C ALA A 87 18.76 0.60 9.97
N LYS A 88 19.66 1.51 10.37
CA LYS A 88 20.98 1.68 9.74
C LYS A 88 21.83 0.41 9.86
N ARG A 89 21.83 -0.22 11.04
CA ARG A 89 22.57 -1.48 11.27
C ARG A 89 22.05 -2.61 10.42
N PHE A 90 20.73 -2.78 10.32
CA PHE A 90 20.12 -3.76 9.41
C PHE A 90 20.59 -3.58 7.96
N LEU A 91 20.62 -2.34 7.45
CA LEU A 91 21.15 -2.06 6.11
C LEU A 91 22.64 -2.40 5.96
N SER A 92 23.43 -2.17 7.01
CA SER A 92 24.86 -2.51 7.02
C SER A 92 25.11 -4.03 7.02
N LEU A 93 24.32 -4.80 7.78
CA LEU A 93 24.40 -6.26 7.82
C LEU A 93 24.08 -6.87 6.45
N GLY A 94 23.05 -6.36 5.77
CA GLY A 94 22.71 -6.77 4.41
C GLY A 94 23.85 -6.57 3.41
N ARG A 95 24.62 -5.49 3.54
CA ARG A 95 25.82 -5.23 2.70
C ARG A 95 26.98 -6.16 3.03
N ALA A 96 27.25 -6.37 4.31
CA ALA A 96 28.33 -7.25 4.78
C ALA A 96 28.13 -8.70 4.33
N ALA A 97 26.90 -9.21 4.42
CA ALA A 97 26.55 -10.55 3.95
C ALA A 97 26.82 -10.74 2.44
N ARG A 98 26.64 -9.68 1.64
CA ARG A 98 26.94 -9.71 0.20
C ARG A 98 28.45 -9.72 -0.09
N THR A 99 29.24 -8.89 0.60
CA THR A 99 30.71 -8.88 0.41
C THR A 99 31.35 -10.23 0.70
N CYS A 100 30.79 -11.00 1.65
CA CYS A 100 31.24 -12.36 1.94
C CYS A 100 30.80 -13.38 0.86
N GLN A 101 29.59 -13.25 0.30
CA GLN A 101 29.09 -14.14 -0.75
C GLN A 101 29.81 -13.99 -2.10
N VAL A 102 30.36 -12.81 -2.40
CA VAL A 102 31.16 -12.60 -3.62
C VAL A 102 32.55 -13.26 -3.53
N ALA A 103 33.01 -13.60 -2.32
CA ALA A 103 34.30 -14.27 -2.10
C ALA A 103 34.23 -15.81 -2.17
N ASP A 104 33.09 -16.42 -1.81
CA ASP A 104 32.91 -17.88 -1.79
C ASP A 104 31.86 -18.34 -2.82
N SER A 105 32.26 -18.36 -4.09
CA SER A 105 31.43 -18.87 -5.17
C SER A 105 31.42 -20.41 -5.24
N HIS A 106 31.32 -21.14 -4.12
CA HIS A 106 31.03 -22.58 -4.09
C HIS A 106 30.61 -23.05 -2.68
N ASN A 107 29.39 -22.75 -2.24
CA ASN A 107 28.62 -23.72 -1.43
C ASN A 107 27.15 -23.36 -1.34
N VAL A 108 26.31 -24.29 -1.78
CA VAL A 108 24.85 -24.23 -1.73
C VAL A 108 24.39 -24.82 -0.40
N ALA A 109 24.00 -23.96 0.53
CA ALA A 109 23.16 -24.29 1.67
C ALA A 109 22.43 -23.00 2.11
N ASN A 110 21.39 -22.60 1.36
CA ASN A 110 20.79 -21.27 1.46
C ASN A 110 19.26 -21.29 1.72
N ASP A 111 18.76 -22.32 2.40
CA ASP A 111 17.33 -22.41 2.76
C ASP A 111 16.97 -21.83 4.14
N ALA A 112 17.94 -21.45 5.00
CA ALA A 112 17.67 -20.88 6.34
C ALA A 112 17.77 -19.34 6.44
N VAL A 113 18.42 -18.68 5.46
CA VAL A 113 18.60 -17.22 5.40
C VAL A 113 17.32 -16.42 5.01
N PRO A 114 16.29 -16.98 4.35
CA PRO A 114 15.03 -16.27 4.05
C PRO A 114 14.27 -15.75 5.28
N ASP A 115 14.21 -16.54 6.36
CA ASP A 115 13.37 -16.24 7.53
C ASP A 115 14.00 -15.18 8.46
N LYS A 116 15.32 -15.22 8.66
CA LYS A 116 16.06 -14.27 9.51
C LYS A 116 15.86 -12.80 9.12
N ILE A 117 16.05 -12.48 7.84
CA ILE A 117 15.92 -11.09 7.33
C ILE A 117 14.47 -10.61 7.40
N THR A 118 13.52 -11.51 7.16
CA THR A 118 12.10 -11.21 7.23
C THR A 118 11.69 -10.83 8.66
N VAL A 119 12.18 -11.56 9.66
CA VAL A 119 11.93 -11.26 11.08
C VAL A 119 12.57 -9.93 11.49
N GLN A 120 13.83 -9.68 11.12
CA GLN A 120 14.50 -8.39 11.37
C GLN A 120 13.73 -7.20 10.80
N PHE A 121 13.31 -7.32 9.54
CA PHE A 121 12.53 -6.30 8.87
C PHE A 121 11.20 -6.05 9.61
N LYS A 122 10.44 -7.12 9.93
CA LYS A 122 9.17 -7.00 10.66
C LYS A 122 9.34 -6.33 12.03
N TYR A 123 10.38 -6.68 12.79
CA TYR A 123 10.67 -6.07 14.07
C TYR A 123 11.00 -4.57 13.92
N LEU A 124 11.85 -4.19 12.96
CA LEU A 124 12.19 -2.78 12.71
C LEU A 124 10.97 -1.96 12.32
N MET A 125 10.11 -2.51 11.46
CA MET A 125 8.85 -1.88 11.09
C MET A 125 7.96 -1.66 12.31
N TRP A 126 7.90 -2.64 13.22
CA TRP A 126 7.16 -2.53 14.47
C TRP A 126 7.78 -1.49 15.41
N GLN A 127 9.10 -1.48 15.56
CA GLN A 127 9.83 -0.57 16.44
C GLN A 127 9.68 0.89 15.98
N LEU A 128 9.86 1.15 14.68
CA LEU A 128 9.63 2.48 14.10
C LEU A 128 8.17 2.92 14.26
N GLU A 129 7.21 2.01 14.08
CA GLU A 129 5.80 2.33 14.28
C GLU A 129 5.51 2.77 15.73
N LYS A 130 6.10 2.08 16.72
CA LYS A 130 5.95 2.42 18.15
C LYS A 130 6.65 3.70 18.54
N ALA A 131 7.85 3.93 18.02
CA ALA A 131 8.55 5.20 18.22
C ALA A 131 7.71 6.38 17.70
N LEU A 132 7.14 6.24 16.49
CA LEU A 132 6.28 7.27 15.90
C LEU A 132 4.89 7.34 16.57
N GLU A 133 4.39 6.27 17.18
CA GLU A 133 3.13 6.27 17.94
C GLU A 133 3.20 7.14 19.18
N ASN A 134 4.32 7.02 19.90
CA ASN A 134 4.56 7.70 21.16
C ASN A 134 5.26 9.06 20.96
N PHE A 135 5.47 9.50 19.72
CA PHE A 135 6.17 10.75 19.42
C PHE A 135 5.32 11.99 19.79
N PRO A 136 5.88 13.00 20.48
CA PRO A 136 5.11 14.15 20.96
C PRO A 136 4.98 15.25 19.89
N TYR A 137 4.18 14.98 18.84
CA TYR A 137 3.97 15.90 17.70
C TYR A 137 3.52 17.31 18.09
N ASN A 138 2.66 17.43 19.11
CA ASN A 138 2.14 18.72 19.56
C ASN A 138 3.21 19.58 20.25
N TYR A 139 4.16 18.94 20.94
CA TYR A 139 5.25 19.65 21.62
C TYR A 139 6.19 20.33 20.61
N PHE A 140 6.55 19.61 19.55
CA PHE A 140 7.40 20.13 18.47
C PHE A 140 6.66 21.02 17.47
N GLY A 141 5.34 21.23 17.65
CA GLY A 141 4.55 22.07 16.76
C GLY A 141 4.45 21.55 15.32
N ILE A 142 4.53 20.23 15.13
CA ILE A 142 4.51 19.58 13.81
C ILE A 142 3.19 19.90 13.10
N SER A 143 3.27 20.30 11.84
CA SER A 143 2.12 20.68 11.03
C SER A 143 1.16 19.51 10.79
N GLU A 144 -0.12 19.81 10.62
CA GLU A 144 -1.14 18.77 10.32
C GLU A 144 -0.80 17.97 9.05
N GLU A 145 -0.13 18.60 8.07
CA GLU A 145 0.32 17.96 6.82
C GLU A 145 1.36 16.86 7.09
N ILE A 146 2.36 17.17 7.92
CA ILE A 146 3.42 16.22 8.28
C ILE A 146 2.90 15.16 9.25
N GLN A 147 2.02 15.51 10.18
CA GLN A 147 1.38 14.51 11.05
C GLN A 147 0.58 13.48 10.22
N GLU A 148 -0.18 13.90 9.21
CA GLU A 148 -0.89 12.98 8.32
C GLU A 148 0.08 12.12 7.49
N GLN A 149 1.19 12.70 7.02
CA GLN A 149 2.24 11.95 6.33
C GLN A 149 2.80 10.83 7.21
N VAL A 150 3.13 11.15 8.46
CA VAL A 150 3.67 10.18 9.42
C VAL A 150 2.61 9.13 9.78
N GLU A 151 1.35 9.52 9.95
CA GLU A 151 0.26 8.57 10.22
C GLU A 151 0.05 7.59 9.06
N LEU A 152 0.16 8.06 7.81
CA LEU A 152 0.13 7.18 6.63
C LEU A 152 1.29 6.18 6.63
N VAL A 153 2.50 6.65 6.92
CA VAL A 153 3.68 5.79 7.05
C VAL A 153 3.43 4.73 8.15
N ARG A 154 3.01 5.14 9.34
CA ARG A 154 2.67 4.23 10.45
C ARG A 154 1.59 3.22 10.07
N ALA A 155 0.52 3.64 9.41
CA ALA A 155 -0.55 2.76 8.96
C ALA A 155 -0.05 1.69 7.97
N GLN A 156 0.99 2.00 7.18
CA GLN A 156 1.63 1.03 6.30
C GLN A 156 2.51 0.05 7.10
N MET A 157 3.31 0.56 8.05
CA MET A 157 4.10 -0.29 8.95
C MET A 157 3.17 -1.30 9.65
N LYS A 158 2.03 -0.83 10.21
CA LYS A 158 1.00 -1.69 10.82
C LYS A 158 0.44 -2.75 9.86
N ARG A 159 0.21 -2.42 8.58
CA ARG A 159 -0.33 -3.36 7.58
C ARG A 159 0.67 -4.47 7.23
N GLU A 160 1.96 -4.16 7.17
CA GLU A 160 3.02 -5.13 6.90
C GLU A 160 3.26 -6.06 8.09
N ILE A 161 3.15 -5.55 9.32
CA ILE A 161 3.28 -6.32 10.56
C ILE A 161 2.07 -7.26 10.77
N LYS A 162 0.84 -6.80 10.48
CA LYS A 162 -0.43 -7.52 10.78
C LYS A 162 -0.66 -8.82 10.00
N LYS A 163 0.20 -9.21 9.07
CA LYS A 163 0.02 -10.47 8.32
C LYS A 163 0.22 -11.72 9.19
N GLU A 164 0.89 -11.61 10.34
CA GLU A 164 1.10 -12.70 11.31
C GLU A 164 0.94 -12.16 12.75
N SER A 165 -0.09 -12.60 13.48
CA SER A 165 -0.53 -11.98 14.75
C SER A 165 0.25 -12.40 16.01
N SER A 166 1.05 -13.46 15.92
CA SER A 166 1.85 -14.01 17.03
C SER A 166 3.06 -13.12 17.39
N ASP A 167 3.65 -12.45 16.41
CA ASP A 167 4.97 -11.81 16.55
C ASP A 167 4.91 -10.47 17.28
N ILE A 168 3.76 -9.78 17.25
CA ILE A 168 3.63 -8.42 17.80
C ILE A 168 3.84 -8.40 19.32
N LYS A 169 3.31 -9.40 20.03
CA LYS A 169 3.48 -9.51 21.50
C LYS A 169 4.92 -9.87 21.86
N LEU A 170 5.55 -10.73 21.05
CA LEU A 170 6.96 -11.08 21.22
C LEU A 170 7.85 -9.84 21.03
N PHE A 171 7.59 -9.05 19.99
CA PHE A 171 8.34 -7.83 19.71
C PHE A 171 8.20 -6.80 20.83
N SER A 172 7.00 -6.63 21.41
CA SER A 172 6.80 -5.70 22.52
C SER A 172 7.57 -6.08 23.77
N GLU A 173 7.53 -7.35 24.17
CA GLU A 173 8.26 -7.82 25.34
C GLU A 173 9.76 -7.74 25.12
N LEU A 174 10.24 -8.17 23.95
CA LEU A 174 11.65 -8.09 23.59
C LEU A 174 12.17 -6.65 23.62
N HIS A 175 11.41 -5.70 23.09
CA HIS A 175 11.78 -4.29 23.09
C HIS A 175 11.82 -3.71 24.52
N HIS A 176 10.84 -4.03 25.37
CA HIS A 176 10.85 -3.60 26.77
C HIS A 176 12.10 -4.10 27.50
N ILE A 177 12.51 -5.35 27.26
CA ILE A 177 13.70 -5.94 27.88
C ILE A 177 14.98 -5.26 27.35
N ILE A 178 15.06 -4.95 26.06
CA ILE A 178 16.20 -4.25 25.45
C ILE A 178 16.39 -2.85 26.05
N THR A 179 15.29 -2.11 26.28
CA THR A 179 15.31 -0.72 26.76
C THR A 179 15.51 -0.59 28.29
N SER A 180 15.19 -1.61 29.08
CA SER A 180 15.17 -1.54 30.56
C SER A 180 16.51 -1.85 31.29
N ARG A 181 17.66 -1.84 30.59
CA ARG A 181 18.94 -2.46 31.03
C ARG A 181 19.37 -2.22 32.50
N GLN A 182 19.61 -3.32 33.23
CA GLN A 182 20.68 -3.48 34.23
C GLN A 182 21.50 -4.75 33.91
N THR A 183 22.83 -4.61 33.89
CA THR A 183 23.83 -5.57 33.37
C THR A 183 24.39 -6.49 34.46
N GLY A 184 24.46 -7.80 34.19
CA GLY A 184 25.08 -8.78 35.09
C GLY A 184 25.31 -10.16 34.45
N ASP A 185 26.48 -10.72 34.75
CA ASP A 185 27.23 -11.83 34.15
C ASP A 185 26.55 -13.23 34.12
N LEU A 186 26.81 -14.01 33.07
CA LEU A 186 27.10 -15.47 33.08
C LEU A 186 27.04 -16.07 31.66
N GLN A 187 28.19 -16.16 31.00
CA GLN A 187 28.42 -16.66 29.65
C GLN A 187 28.61 -18.19 29.57
N SER A 188 27.82 -18.97 30.32
CA SER A 188 28.04 -20.42 30.39
C SER A 188 26.78 -21.29 30.35
N LYS A 189 25.66 -20.80 29.77
CA LYS A 189 24.43 -21.61 29.68
C LYS A 189 23.75 -21.64 28.31
N LEU A 190 24.28 -21.00 27.26
CA LEU A 190 23.67 -21.10 25.92
C LEU A 190 23.84 -22.44 25.18
N SER A 191 24.59 -23.40 25.73
CA SER A 191 24.76 -24.73 25.12
C SER A 191 23.78 -25.79 25.61
N ASN A 192 22.90 -25.50 26.57
CA ASN A 192 21.98 -26.49 27.18
C ASN A 192 20.54 -25.95 27.41
N LEU A 193 19.93 -25.31 26.41
CA LEU A 193 18.48 -25.02 26.43
C LEU A 193 17.72 -26.18 25.75
N PRO A 194 16.59 -26.65 26.30
CA PRO A 194 15.78 -27.73 25.70
C PRO A 194 15.25 -27.37 24.31
N ASP A 195 15.06 -28.38 23.45
CA ASP A 195 14.52 -28.27 22.07
C ASP A 195 13.12 -27.61 21.98
N GLU A 196 12.41 -27.42 23.09
CA GLU A 196 11.04 -26.92 23.16
C GLU A 196 10.86 -25.42 22.80
N HIS A 197 11.95 -24.66 22.61
CA HIS A 197 11.92 -23.22 22.31
C HIS A 197 12.70 -22.80 21.06
N HIS A 198 13.00 -23.74 20.16
CA HIS A 198 13.77 -23.47 18.93
C HIS A 198 13.15 -22.33 18.09
N GLU A 199 11.82 -22.29 17.93
CA GLU A 199 11.12 -21.26 17.15
C GLU A 199 11.26 -19.85 17.75
N LEU A 200 11.31 -19.73 19.08
CA LEU A 200 11.54 -18.46 19.77
C LEU A 200 12.98 -17.96 19.57
N ARG A 201 13.94 -18.89 19.56
CA ARG A 201 15.35 -18.57 19.33
C ARG A 201 15.59 -18.06 17.91
N GLU A 202 14.98 -18.70 16.92
CA GLU A 202 15.03 -18.29 15.51
C GLU A 202 14.42 -16.91 15.25
N THR A 203 13.49 -16.46 16.08
CA THR A 203 12.85 -15.14 15.95
C THR A 203 13.55 -14.03 16.75
N VAL A 204 14.17 -14.34 17.90
CA VAL A 204 14.79 -13.33 18.78
C VAL A 204 16.23 -13.02 18.41
N LEU A 205 17.05 -14.03 18.05
CA LEU A 205 18.45 -13.81 17.63
C LEU A 205 18.61 -12.78 16.49
N PRO A 206 17.78 -12.81 15.43
CA PRO A 206 17.86 -11.81 14.38
C PRO A 206 17.66 -10.38 14.89
N VAL A 207 16.77 -10.18 15.86
CA VAL A 207 16.45 -8.86 16.42
C VAL A 207 17.57 -8.32 17.33
N LEU A 208 18.24 -9.20 18.06
CA LEU A 208 19.37 -8.80 18.91
C LEU A 208 20.60 -8.38 18.09
N GLU A 209 20.79 -8.98 16.92
CA GLU A 209 21.88 -8.64 15.99
C GLU A 209 21.78 -7.18 15.49
N ILE A 210 20.59 -6.68 15.16
CA ILE A 210 20.40 -5.29 14.72
C ILE A 210 20.58 -4.27 15.87
N HIS A 211 20.48 -4.71 17.13
CA HIS A 211 20.73 -3.88 18.32
C HIS A 211 22.18 -3.99 18.82
N ASP A 212 23.04 -4.78 18.15
CA ASP A 212 24.45 -4.98 18.52
C ASP A 212 24.59 -5.36 20.01
N VAL A 213 23.70 -6.26 20.45
CA VAL A 213 23.69 -6.74 21.83
C VAL A 213 24.85 -7.72 22.01
N PRO A 214 25.73 -7.52 23.01
CA PRO A 214 26.83 -8.44 23.27
C PRO A 214 26.32 -9.85 23.55
N ASP A 215 27.05 -10.87 23.10
CA ASP A 215 26.70 -12.29 23.31
C ASP A 215 26.44 -12.62 24.80
N SER A 216 27.10 -11.91 25.72
CA SER A 216 26.91 -12.04 27.17
C SER A 216 25.52 -11.62 27.66
N ASP A 217 24.85 -10.68 26.98
CA ASP A 217 23.52 -10.18 27.34
C ASP A 217 22.39 -10.98 26.68
N VAL A 218 22.68 -11.68 25.57
CA VAL A 218 21.70 -12.49 24.83
C VAL A 218 21.06 -13.56 25.73
N GLU A 219 21.87 -14.26 26.55
CA GLU A 219 21.36 -15.31 27.45
C GLU A 219 20.42 -14.76 28.54
N ARG A 220 20.65 -13.52 29.01
CA ARG A 220 19.82 -12.86 30.01
C ARG A 220 18.49 -12.43 29.40
N ILE A 221 18.54 -11.78 28.24
CA ILE A 221 17.35 -11.30 27.53
C ILE A 221 16.42 -12.48 27.16
N MET A 222 16.98 -13.60 26.69
CA MET A 222 16.20 -14.79 26.38
C MET A 222 15.49 -15.37 27.62
N ARG A 223 16.16 -15.40 28.78
CA ARG A 223 15.55 -15.87 30.04
C ARG A 223 14.43 -14.95 30.52
N ASP A 224 14.67 -13.64 30.52
CA ASP A 224 13.66 -12.66 30.92
C ASP A 224 12.43 -12.70 30.01
N LEU A 225 12.65 -12.93 28.71
CA LEU A 225 11.57 -13.06 27.72
C LEU A 225 10.74 -14.33 27.95
N ILE A 226 11.37 -15.48 28.19
CA ILE A 226 10.67 -16.73 28.50
C ILE A 226 9.81 -16.57 29.75
N ASN A 227 10.37 -16.01 30.83
CA ASN A 227 9.64 -15.78 32.08
C ASN A 227 8.42 -14.87 31.87
N ARG A 228 8.55 -13.77 31.14
CA ARG A 228 7.43 -12.85 30.83
C ARG A 228 6.36 -13.52 29.97
N LEU A 229 6.76 -14.30 28.98
CA LEU A 229 5.82 -15.03 28.12
C LEU A 229 5.05 -16.10 28.91
N ASP A 230 5.68 -16.76 29.87
CA ASP A 230 5.01 -17.73 30.75
C ASP A 230 4.11 -17.06 31.80
N GLU A 231 4.50 -15.90 32.35
CA GLU A 231 3.63 -15.08 33.21
C GLU A 231 2.35 -14.65 32.47
N ILE A 232 2.45 -14.29 31.19
CA ILE A 232 1.29 -13.95 30.34
C ILE A 232 0.41 -15.17 30.07
N LYS A 233 0.98 -16.37 29.88
CA LYS A 233 0.18 -17.62 29.78
C LYS A 233 -0.58 -17.90 31.07
N ILE A 234 0.07 -17.75 32.22
CA ILE A 234 -0.54 -17.93 33.55
C ILE A 234 -1.65 -16.89 33.80
N SER A 235 -1.48 -15.67 33.30
CA SER A 235 -2.48 -14.59 33.37
C SER A 235 -3.77 -14.91 32.61
N ASN A 236 -3.67 -15.62 31.47
CA ASN A 236 -4.83 -16.02 30.65
C ASN A 236 -5.56 -17.27 31.20
N SER A 237 -4.96 -18.00 32.15
CA SER A 237 -5.56 -19.19 32.76
C SER A 237 -6.37 -18.93 34.04
N LEU A 238 -6.47 -17.67 34.51
CA LEU A 238 -7.17 -17.32 35.74
C LEU A 238 -8.61 -16.77 35.55
N THR A 239 -9.22 -16.93 34.38
CA THR A 239 -10.65 -16.60 34.19
C THR A 239 -11.44 -17.80 33.67
N THR A 240 -11.74 -18.77 34.55
CA THR A 240 -13.04 -19.48 34.57
C THR A 240 -13.06 -20.44 35.76
N GLU A 241 -13.63 -19.97 36.87
CA GLU A 241 -14.09 -20.85 37.94
C GLU A 241 -15.47 -21.45 37.60
N GLU A 242 -15.55 -22.75 37.87
CA GLU A 242 -16.66 -23.47 38.53
C GLU A 242 -17.75 -24.23 37.73
N LYS A 243 -17.92 -25.47 38.24
CA LYS A 243 -19.10 -26.38 38.31
C LYS A 243 -19.41 -27.24 37.08
N SER A 244 -19.75 -28.53 37.19
CA SER A 244 -19.83 -29.50 38.29
C SER A 244 -20.32 -30.84 37.70
N THR A 245 -19.68 -31.95 38.08
CA THR A 245 -20.24 -33.29 38.36
C THR A 245 -21.22 -34.02 37.40
N THR A 246 -20.82 -35.27 37.11
CA THR A 246 -21.51 -36.57 37.30
C THR A 246 -21.89 -37.44 36.10
N SER A 247 -21.22 -38.61 36.07
CA SER A 247 -21.75 -39.99 36.03
C SER A 247 -22.50 -40.50 34.79
N GLY A 248 -21.98 -41.59 34.21
CA GLY A 248 -22.74 -42.49 33.34
C GLY A 248 -21.86 -43.57 32.69
N LYS A 249 -21.94 -44.78 33.23
CA LYS A 249 -21.16 -45.99 32.91
C LYS A 249 -21.79 -46.85 31.81
N ASN A 250 -20.95 -47.73 31.23
CA ASN A 250 -21.23 -49.08 30.69
C ASN A 250 -21.93 -49.18 29.32
N GLU A 251 -21.66 -50.13 28.42
CA GLU A 251 -20.78 -51.33 28.39
C GLU A 251 -20.75 -51.87 26.94
N SER A 252 -19.58 -52.38 26.51
CA SER A 252 -19.31 -53.71 25.92
C SER A 252 -20.11 -54.20 24.67
N VAL A 253 -19.52 -54.81 23.62
CA VAL A 253 -18.65 -56.00 23.57
C VAL A 253 -18.09 -56.19 22.14
N LYS A 254 -16.76 -56.36 22.02
CA LYS A 254 -15.94 -57.33 21.21
C LYS A 254 -16.35 -57.63 19.74
N LYS A 255 -15.45 -57.83 18.77
CA LYS A 255 -14.15 -58.53 18.81
C LYS A 255 -13.40 -58.30 17.49
N THR A 256 -12.08 -58.26 17.64
CA THR A 256 -10.95 -58.24 16.72
C THR A 256 -11.09 -59.07 15.44
N GLN A 257 -10.56 -58.55 14.32
CA GLN A 257 -9.73 -59.35 13.40
C GLN A 257 -8.84 -58.43 12.54
N GLU A 258 -7.54 -58.52 12.78
CA GLU A 258 -6.49 -58.01 11.89
C GLU A 258 -6.56 -58.71 10.53
N LYS A 259 -6.51 -57.92 9.46
CA LYS A 259 -5.97 -58.34 8.16
C LYS A 259 -5.14 -57.20 7.58
N VAL A 260 -3.84 -57.44 7.50
CA VAL A 260 -2.90 -56.69 6.68
C VAL A 260 -3.32 -56.81 5.22
N GLN A 261 -3.59 -55.68 4.53
CA GLN A 261 -3.60 -55.60 3.07
C GLN A 261 -3.49 -54.13 2.57
N LYS A 262 -2.41 -53.89 1.80
CA LYS A 262 -2.14 -52.89 0.74
C LYS A 262 -2.93 -51.56 0.71
N GLY A 263 -2.17 -50.46 0.59
CA GLY A 263 -2.67 -49.09 0.54
C GLY A 263 -3.77 -48.83 -0.49
N ASP A 264 -4.87 -48.29 0.00
CA ASP A 264 -5.95 -47.71 -0.80
C ASP A 264 -5.63 -46.24 -1.10
N ALA A 265 -5.67 -45.88 -2.37
CA ALA A 265 -5.62 -44.50 -2.81
C ALA A 265 -6.87 -43.76 -2.34
N ILE A 266 -6.69 -42.63 -1.63
CA ILE A 266 -7.80 -41.78 -1.19
C ILE A 266 -8.61 -41.37 -2.42
N THR A 267 -9.86 -41.83 -2.52
CA THR A 267 -10.71 -41.60 -3.69
C THR A 267 -11.56 -40.35 -3.45
N ILE A 268 -11.22 -39.23 -4.11
CA ILE A 268 -11.95 -37.96 -3.99
C ILE A 268 -13.40 -38.13 -4.48
N PRO A 269 -14.44 -37.73 -3.72
CA PRO A 269 -15.84 -37.75 -4.17
C PRO A 269 -16.08 -36.97 -5.47
N GLU A 270 -16.91 -37.50 -6.37
CA GLU A 270 -17.18 -36.86 -7.69
C GLU A 270 -17.73 -35.44 -7.57
N ASP A 271 -18.52 -35.15 -6.53
CA ASP A 271 -19.12 -33.84 -6.29
C ASP A 271 -18.08 -32.76 -5.90
N PHE A 272 -16.88 -33.19 -5.49
CA PHE A 272 -15.77 -32.30 -5.13
C PHE A 272 -14.78 -32.10 -6.28
N ARG A 273 -14.94 -32.84 -7.38
CA ARG A 273 -14.07 -32.76 -8.55
C ARG A 273 -14.57 -31.73 -9.55
N CYS A 274 -13.66 -30.96 -10.13
CA CYS A 274 -13.98 -30.09 -11.23
C CYS A 274 -14.29 -30.94 -12.48
N PRO A 275 -15.41 -30.73 -13.19
CA PRO A 275 -15.71 -31.51 -14.40
C PRO A 275 -14.77 -31.24 -15.59
N ILE A 276 -13.89 -30.24 -15.52
CA ILE A 276 -12.89 -29.92 -16.56
C ILE A 276 -11.55 -30.59 -16.24
N SER A 277 -11.02 -30.39 -15.04
CA SER A 277 -9.71 -30.94 -14.65
C SER A 277 -9.78 -32.34 -14.04
N LEU A 278 -10.97 -32.77 -13.58
CA LEU A 278 -11.21 -33.98 -12.79
C LEU A 278 -10.48 -34.00 -11.43
N GLU A 279 -9.93 -32.86 -11.01
CA GLU A 279 -9.22 -32.67 -9.74
C GLU A 279 -10.11 -32.02 -8.68
N LEU A 280 -9.70 -32.11 -7.40
CA LEU A 280 -10.38 -31.46 -6.28
C LEU A 280 -10.46 -29.94 -6.48
N MET A 281 -11.67 -29.37 -6.35
CA MET A 281 -11.90 -27.93 -6.52
C MET A 281 -11.33 -27.12 -5.34
N ARG A 282 -10.53 -26.09 -5.65
CA ARG A 282 -9.93 -25.15 -4.67
C ARG A 282 -10.77 -23.87 -4.53
N ASP A 283 -11.28 -23.36 -5.64
CA ASP A 283 -12.18 -22.21 -5.70
C ASP A 283 -13.41 -22.54 -6.55
N PRO A 284 -14.37 -23.30 -5.98
CA PRO A 284 -15.57 -23.72 -6.71
C PRO A 284 -16.45 -22.51 -7.07
N VAL A 285 -16.82 -22.41 -8.35
CA VAL A 285 -17.70 -21.37 -8.91
C VAL A 285 -18.81 -21.97 -9.76
N ILE A 286 -19.99 -21.37 -9.69
CA ILE A 286 -21.19 -21.75 -10.42
C ILE A 286 -21.33 -20.88 -11.68
N VAL A 287 -21.57 -21.53 -12.81
CA VAL A 287 -21.96 -20.89 -14.07
C VAL A 287 -23.49 -20.81 -14.21
N SER A 288 -23.99 -20.04 -15.19
CA SER A 288 -25.44 -19.83 -15.39
C SER A 288 -26.28 -21.11 -15.54
N THR A 289 -25.67 -22.23 -15.91
CA THR A 289 -26.33 -23.55 -16.04
C THR A 289 -26.38 -24.33 -14.72
N GLY A 290 -25.96 -23.73 -13.60
CA GLY A 290 -25.99 -24.33 -12.26
C GLY A 290 -24.87 -25.34 -11.98
N GLN A 291 -23.96 -25.57 -12.92
CA GLN A 291 -22.82 -26.47 -12.72
C GLN A 291 -21.67 -25.76 -12.02
N THR A 292 -20.96 -26.49 -11.16
CA THR A 292 -19.81 -25.97 -10.40
C THR A 292 -18.49 -26.42 -11.04
N TYR A 293 -17.54 -25.50 -11.12
CA TYR A 293 -16.21 -25.73 -11.67
C TYR A 293 -15.16 -25.07 -10.79
N GLU A 294 -13.91 -25.46 -10.94
CA GLU A 294 -12.79 -24.65 -10.46
C GLU A 294 -12.71 -23.35 -11.27
N ARG A 295 -12.59 -22.20 -10.59
CA ARG A 295 -12.59 -20.86 -11.20
C ARG A 295 -11.59 -20.75 -12.35
N ALA A 296 -10.35 -21.20 -12.12
CA ALA A 296 -9.28 -21.06 -13.11
C ALA A 296 -9.64 -21.75 -14.45
N PHE A 297 -10.18 -22.98 -14.39
CA PHE A 297 -10.48 -23.76 -15.58
C PHE A 297 -11.71 -23.25 -16.35
N ILE A 298 -12.78 -22.88 -15.65
CA ILE A 298 -13.98 -22.37 -16.32
C ILE A 298 -13.81 -20.95 -16.84
N GLN A 299 -13.00 -20.13 -16.16
CA GLN A 299 -12.63 -18.80 -16.66
C GLN A 299 -11.82 -18.93 -17.95
N ARG A 300 -10.80 -19.79 -18.00
CA ARG A 300 -10.02 -20.09 -19.22
C ARG A 300 -10.92 -20.60 -20.36
N TRP A 301 -11.89 -21.46 -20.05
CA TRP A 301 -12.86 -21.95 -21.03
C TRP A 301 -13.68 -20.81 -21.67
N ILE A 302 -14.16 -19.87 -20.86
CA ILE A 302 -14.93 -18.69 -21.30
C ILE A 302 -14.04 -17.70 -22.08
N ASP A 303 -12.81 -17.49 -21.63
CA ASP A 303 -11.84 -16.56 -22.22
C ASP A 303 -11.37 -17.02 -23.60
N ASN A 304 -11.33 -18.35 -23.83
CA ASN A 304 -11.08 -18.96 -25.15
C ASN A 304 -12.26 -18.80 -26.14
N GLY A 305 -13.29 -18.02 -25.78
CA GLY A 305 -14.43 -17.74 -26.65
C GLY A 305 -15.55 -18.78 -26.60
N ASN A 306 -15.41 -19.84 -25.79
CA ASN A 306 -16.48 -20.82 -25.64
C ASN A 306 -17.66 -20.20 -24.86
N ARG A 307 -18.88 -20.46 -25.35
CA ARG A 307 -20.13 -19.95 -24.77
C ARG A 307 -21.07 -21.07 -24.33
N THR A 308 -20.54 -22.28 -24.17
CA THR A 308 -21.26 -23.47 -23.73
C THR A 308 -20.70 -23.96 -22.40
N CYS A 309 -21.55 -24.58 -21.59
CA CYS A 309 -21.16 -25.26 -20.37
C CYS A 309 -20.40 -26.57 -20.73
N PRO A 310 -19.17 -26.79 -20.24
CA PRO A 310 -18.38 -27.98 -20.58
C PRO A 310 -19.06 -29.32 -20.28
N LYS A 311 -19.83 -29.40 -19.19
CA LYS A 311 -20.45 -30.65 -18.72
C LYS A 311 -21.82 -30.90 -19.34
N THR A 312 -22.65 -29.86 -19.47
CA THR A 312 -24.03 -30.00 -19.96
C THR A 312 -24.19 -29.64 -21.44
N GLN A 313 -23.16 -29.06 -22.07
CA GLN A 313 -23.18 -28.55 -23.45
C GLN A 313 -24.27 -27.47 -23.72
N GLN A 314 -24.93 -26.99 -22.67
CA GLN A 314 -25.94 -25.93 -22.77
C GLN A 314 -25.27 -24.57 -22.92
N LYS A 315 -25.89 -23.66 -23.68
CA LYS A 315 -25.39 -22.29 -23.87
C LYS A 315 -25.46 -21.51 -22.55
N LEU A 316 -24.36 -20.83 -22.19
CA LEU A 316 -24.30 -19.96 -21.03
C LEU A 316 -25.12 -18.68 -21.30
N GLN A 317 -26.07 -18.37 -20.42
CA GLN A 317 -26.90 -17.17 -20.53
C GLN A 317 -26.10 -15.90 -20.19
N ASN A 318 -25.14 -16.03 -19.26
CA ASN A 318 -24.18 -15.00 -18.91
C ASN A 318 -22.81 -15.64 -18.59
N THR A 319 -21.76 -14.83 -18.58
CA THR A 319 -20.39 -15.27 -18.25
C THR A 319 -20.00 -14.95 -16.81
N THR A 320 -20.98 -14.67 -15.95
CA THR A 320 -20.73 -14.35 -14.53
C THR A 320 -20.46 -15.63 -13.76
N LEU A 321 -19.34 -15.66 -13.01
CA LEU A 321 -18.94 -16.77 -12.16
C LEU A 321 -19.29 -16.48 -10.71
N THR A 322 -20.31 -17.17 -10.19
CA THR A 322 -20.77 -16.99 -8.81
C THR A 322 -20.00 -17.93 -7.87
N PRO A 323 -19.29 -17.44 -6.84
CA PRO A 323 -18.59 -18.31 -5.89
C PRO A 323 -19.54 -19.27 -5.17
N ASN A 324 -19.14 -20.56 -5.03
CA ASN A 324 -19.88 -21.58 -4.27
C ASN A 324 -19.22 -21.81 -2.91
N TYR A 325 -19.48 -20.90 -1.96
CA TYR A 325 -18.91 -20.97 -0.61
C TYR A 325 -19.32 -22.23 0.16
N VAL A 326 -20.51 -22.76 -0.09
CA VAL A 326 -21.01 -23.98 0.57
C VAL A 326 -20.18 -25.19 0.18
N LEU A 327 -19.97 -25.39 -1.13
CA LEU A 327 -19.16 -26.51 -1.61
C LEU A 327 -17.69 -26.38 -1.17
N ARG A 328 -17.18 -25.15 -1.11
CA ARG A 328 -15.84 -24.88 -0.58
C ARG A 328 -15.72 -25.33 0.88
N SER A 329 -16.68 -25.00 1.73
CA SER A 329 -16.68 -25.44 3.15
C SER A 329 -16.75 -26.96 3.29
N LEU A 330 -17.54 -27.63 2.45
CA LEU A 330 -17.64 -29.10 2.44
C LEU A 330 -16.33 -29.77 1.98
N ILE A 331 -15.65 -29.18 0.98
CA ILE A 331 -14.35 -29.67 0.52
C ILE A 331 -13.29 -29.49 1.61
N MET A 332 -13.28 -28.36 2.33
CA MET A 332 -12.35 -28.14 3.44
C MET A 332 -12.55 -29.16 4.56
N GLN A 333 -13.80 -29.39 4.97
CA GLN A 333 -14.13 -30.37 5.99
C GLN A 333 -13.73 -31.80 5.55
N TRP A 334 -13.97 -32.16 4.29
CA TRP A 334 -13.56 -33.47 3.76
C TRP A 334 -12.03 -33.64 3.73
N CYS A 335 -11.28 -32.58 3.43
CA CYS A 335 -9.81 -32.59 3.46
C CYS A 335 -9.30 -32.82 4.89
N GLU A 336 -9.86 -32.13 5.88
CA GLU A 336 -9.52 -32.30 7.30
C GLU A 336 -9.81 -33.71 7.80
N GLU A 337 -10.94 -34.30 7.42
CA GLU A 337 -11.34 -35.67 7.81
C GLU A 337 -10.42 -36.76 7.20
N HIS A 338 -9.79 -36.48 6.06
CA HIS A 338 -8.94 -37.45 5.34
C HIS A 338 -7.44 -37.13 5.43
N GLY A 339 -7.04 -36.14 6.24
CA GLY A 339 -5.65 -35.74 6.42
C GLY A 339 -4.99 -35.18 5.15
N ILE A 340 -5.79 -34.59 4.25
CA ILE A 340 -5.31 -33.89 3.06
C ILE A 340 -5.20 -32.41 3.41
N ASP A 341 -4.07 -31.76 3.07
CA ASP A 341 -3.92 -30.33 3.30
C ASP A 341 -5.03 -29.56 2.55
N PRO A 342 -5.83 -28.74 3.26
CA PRO A 342 -6.90 -28.00 2.63
C PRO A 342 -6.31 -27.03 1.58
N PRO A 343 -6.91 -26.90 0.39
CA PRO A 343 -6.41 -26.02 -0.64
C PRO A 343 -6.45 -24.56 -0.18
N THR A 344 -5.32 -24.06 0.32
CA THR A 344 -5.15 -22.68 0.76
C THR A 344 -5.04 -21.74 -0.45
N ARG A 345 -5.51 -20.49 -0.29
CA ARG A 345 -5.47 -19.45 -1.35
C ARG A 345 -4.05 -18.89 -1.60
N SER A 346 -2.99 -19.62 -1.23
CA SER A 346 -1.61 -19.17 -1.32
C SER A 346 -0.65 -20.36 -1.32
N LYS A 347 0.34 -20.28 -2.22
CA LYS A 347 1.36 -21.26 -2.60
C LYS A 347 0.92 -22.24 -3.69
N SER A 348 1.55 -22.02 -4.83
CA SER A 348 1.71 -22.88 -5.98
C SER A 348 1.80 -24.35 -5.59
N ASP A 349 0.92 -25.15 -6.16
CA ASP A 349 1.28 -26.45 -6.74
C ASP A 349 0.26 -26.72 -7.84
N GLY A 350 0.54 -26.07 -8.97
CA GLY A 350 -0.06 -26.38 -10.26
C GLY A 350 0.82 -27.42 -10.94
N PHE A 351 0.18 -28.52 -11.36
CA PHE A 351 0.79 -29.64 -12.04
C PHE A 351 1.72 -29.17 -13.17
N SER A 352 3.02 -29.41 -12.95
CA SER A 352 4.11 -29.23 -13.90
C SER A 352 3.88 -30.18 -15.07
N LEU A 353 3.64 -29.67 -16.27
CA LEU A 353 3.96 -30.34 -17.56
C LEU A 353 3.73 -29.46 -18.81
N GLU A 354 3.15 -28.25 -18.72
CA GLU A 354 3.06 -27.32 -19.88
C GLU A 354 3.64 -25.90 -19.66
N VAL A 355 4.03 -25.52 -18.43
CA VAL A 355 4.49 -24.14 -18.09
C VAL A 355 5.94 -23.83 -18.52
N GLY A 356 6.75 -24.86 -18.77
CA GLY A 356 8.17 -24.67 -19.12
C GLY A 356 8.40 -23.96 -20.46
N GLY A 357 7.52 -24.16 -21.44
CA GLY A 357 7.62 -23.53 -22.76
C GLY A 357 7.33 -22.03 -22.72
N ASP A 358 6.30 -21.62 -21.98
CA ASP A 358 5.92 -20.21 -21.87
C ASP A 358 6.92 -19.40 -21.03
N ARG A 359 7.48 -19.99 -19.97
CA ARG A 359 8.49 -19.33 -19.13
C ARG A 359 9.80 -19.09 -19.89
N THR A 360 10.31 -20.09 -20.61
CA THR A 360 11.54 -19.97 -21.40
C THR A 360 11.39 -18.98 -22.57
N ALA A 361 10.21 -18.95 -23.20
CA ALA A 361 9.88 -17.95 -24.22
C ALA A 361 9.87 -16.52 -23.63
N ILE A 362 9.23 -16.33 -22.47
CA ILE A 362 9.21 -15.03 -21.77
C ILE A 362 10.62 -14.58 -21.41
N GLU A 363 11.45 -15.46 -20.85
CA GLU A 363 12.85 -15.14 -20.51
C GLU A 363 13.68 -14.76 -21.75
N ALA A 364 13.42 -15.39 -22.90
CA ALA A 364 14.07 -15.03 -24.16
C ALA A 364 13.67 -13.63 -24.65
N ILE A 365 12.39 -13.29 -24.55
CA ILE A 365 11.88 -11.96 -24.92
C ILE A 365 12.47 -10.89 -23.99
N VAL A 366 12.53 -11.16 -22.68
CA VAL A 366 13.10 -10.21 -21.71
C VAL A 366 14.59 -9.99 -21.97
N ARG A 367 15.36 -11.05 -22.30
CA ARG A 367 16.77 -10.91 -22.72
C ARG A 367 16.92 -10.01 -23.95
N SER A 368 15.98 -10.08 -24.91
CA SER A 368 15.98 -9.25 -26.11
C SER A 368 15.79 -7.75 -25.84
N LEU A 369 15.19 -7.35 -24.69
CA LEU A 369 15.14 -5.94 -24.28
C LEU A 369 16.53 -5.32 -24.07
N SER A 370 17.53 -6.14 -23.78
CA SER A 370 18.92 -5.70 -23.60
C SER A 370 19.79 -5.90 -24.86
N SER A 371 19.17 -6.24 -26.00
CA SER A 371 19.89 -6.40 -27.28
C SER A 371 20.56 -5.09 -27.71
N THR A 372 21.69 -5.20 -28.42
CA THR A 372 22.36 -4.06 -29.05
C THR A 372 21.57 -3.51 -30.23
N SER A 373 20.69 -4.32 -30.83
CA SER A 373 19.82 -3.94 -31.94
C SER A 373 18.61 -3.12 -31.44
N PRO A 374 18.41 -1.87 -31.91
CA PRO A 374 17.24 -1.09 -31.53
C PRO A 374 15.92 -1.72 -31.98
N ASP A 375 15.91 -2.41 -33.12
CA ASP A 375 14.71 -3.08 -33.64
C ASP A 375 14.32 -4.30 -32.81
N ASP A 376 15.30 -5.04 -32.28
CA ASP A 376 15.04 -6.18 -31.40
C ASP A 376 14.41 -5.70 -30.09
N ARG A 377 14.98 -4.64 -29.49
CA ARG A 377 14.45 -4.04 -28.25
C ARG A 377 13.02 -3.53 -28.43
N LYS A 378 12.75 -2.85 -29.55
CA LYS A 378 11.42 -2.37 -29.91
C LYS A 378 10.43 -3.52 -30.06
N SER A 379 10.82 -4.58 -30.76
CA SER A 379 9.98 -5.76 -30.99
C SER A 379 9.70 -6.50 -29.68
N ALA A 380 10.72 -6.69 -28.84
CA ALA A 380 10.58 -7.29 -27.52
C ALA A 380 9.65 -6.47 -26.60
N ALA A 381 9.79 -5.14 -26.57
CA ALA A 381 8.90 -4.27 -25.80
C ALA A 381 7.45 -4.34 -26.29
N ALA A 382 7.23 -4.46 -27.60
CA ALA A 382 5.89 -4.63 -28.19
C ALA A 382 5.27 -5.99 -27.84
N GLU A 383 6.07 -7.05 -27.82
CA GLU A 383 5.62 -8.39 -27.45
C GLU A 383 5.27 -8.47 -25.97
N ILE A 384 6.10 -7.90 -25.09
CA ILE A 384 5.82 -7.80 -23.65
C ILE A 384 4.53 -7.00 -23.40
N ARG A 385 4.33 -5.88 -24.11
CA ARG A 385 3.08 -5.10 -24.04
C ARG A 385 1.86 -5.99 -24.32
N SER A 386 1.95 -6.84 -25.35
CA SER A 386 0.89 -7.78 -25.72
C SER A 386 0.68 -8.86 -24.65
N LEU A 387 1.75 -9.50 -24.18
CA LEU A 387 1.68 -10.57 -23.18
C LEU A 387 1.11 -10.07 -21.84
N ALA A 388 1.58 -8.94 -21.33
CA ALA A 388 1.11 -8.34 -20.08
C ALA A 388 -0.36 -7.91 -20.13
N LYS A 389 -0.90 -7.64 -21.33
CA LYS A 389 -2.33 -7.32 -21.52
C LYS A 389 -3.22 -8.56 -21.35
N ARG A 390 -2.73 -9.75 -21.71
CA ARG A 390 -3.55 -10.97 -21.89
C ARG A 390 -3.93 -11.69 -20.61
N SER A 391 -3.03 -11.77 -19.62
CA SER A 391 -3.29 -12.52 -18.39
C SER A 391 -2.48 -11.98 -17.21
N THR A 392 -2.96 -12.25 -15.99
CA THR A 392 -2.22 -11.94 -14.75
C THR A 392 -0.98 -12.82 -14.62
N ASP A 393 -1.03 -14.10 -15.02
CA ASP A 393 0.12 -15.01 -14.96
C ASP A 393 1.29 -14.51 -15.80
N ASN A 394 1.02 -13.97 -17.00
CA ASN A 394 2.05 -13.35 -17.82
C ASN A 394 2.68 -12.14 -17.11
N ARG A 395 1.90 -11.33 -16.40
CA ARG A 395 2.42 -10.16 -15.65
C ARG A 395 3.34 -10.60 -14.52
N ILE A 396 3.05 -11.72 -13.88
CA ILE A 396 3.89 -12.31 -12.83
C ILE A 396 5.18 -12.85 -13.47
N LEU A 397 5.08 -13.71 -14.48
CA LEU A 397 6.23 -14.32 -15.15
C LEU A 397 7.17 -13.27 -15.78
N LEU A 398 6.61 -12.22 -16.40
CA LEU A 398 7.39 -11.11 -16.96
C LEU A 398 8.16 -10.34 -15.88
N ALA A 399 7.51 -10.08 -14.74
CA ALA A 399 8.16 -9.42 -13.61
C ALA A 399 9.27 -10.28 -13.01
N GLU A 400 9.02 -11.58 -12.79
CA GLU A 400 10.00 -12.56 -12.31
C GLU A 400 11.19 -12.72 -13.26
N ALA A 401 10.94 -12.66 -14.57
CA ALA A 401 11.99 -12.73 -15.60
C ALA A 401 12.83 -11.45 -15.70
N GLY A 402 12.53 -10.40 -14.94
CA GLY A 402 13.31 -9.15 -14.92
C GLY A 402 12.91 -8.13 -15.99
N ALA A 403 11.68 -8.21 -16.54
CA ALA A 403 11.22 -7.26 -17.55
C ALA A 403 11.16 -5.81 -17.04
N ILE A 404 10.81 -5.62 -15.76
CA ILE A 404 10.52 -4.28 -15.20
C ILE A 404 11.75 -3.35 -15.28
N PRO A 405 12.94 -3.68 -14.72
CA PRO A 405 14.11 -2.80 -14.82
C PRO A 405 14.53 -2.52 -16.27
N ALA A 406 14.47 -3.53 -17.14
CA ALA A 406 14.80 -3.38 -18.55
C ALA A 406 13.84 -2.41 -19.25
N LEU A 407 12.53 -2.52 -19.01
CA LEU A 407 11.54 -1.59 -19.55
C LEU A 407 11.71 -0.16 -19.02
N VAL A 408 12.08 0.01 -17.74
CA VAL A 408 12.36 1.32 -17.16
C VAL A 408 13.52 1.99 -17.91
N SER A 409 14.58 1.26 -18.25
CA SER A 409 15.70 1.81 -19.03
C SER A 409 15.28 2.29 -20.43
N LEU A 410 14.29 1.63 -21.04
CA LEU A 410 13.79 1.97 -22.38
C LEU A 410 12.88 3.20 -22.41
N LEU A 411 12.41 3.71 -21.25
CA LEU A 411 11.64 4.96 -21.19
C LEU A 411 12.46 6.17 -21.66
N SER A 412 13.79 6.13 -21.52
CA SER A 412 14.70 7.16 -22.00
C SER A 412 15.14 6.98 -23.46
N SER A 413 14.54 6.01 -24.19
CA SER A 413 14.84 5.79 -25.61
C SER A 413 14.47 7.00 -26.46
N LYS A 414 15.33 7.34 -27.43
CA LYS A 414 15.04 8.36 -28.46
C LYS A 414 14.04 7.88 -29.51
N ASP A 415 13.85 6.57 -29.64
CA ASP A 415 12.85 6.00 -30.55
C ASP A 415 11.47 6.07 -29.89
N GLN A 416 10.59 6.88 -30.49
CA GLN A 416 9.26 7.16 -29.96
C GLN A 416 8.43 5.89 -29.77
N LYS A 417 8.49 4.94 -30.72
CA LYS A 417 7.74 3.69 -30.64
C LYS A 417 8.22 2.79 -29.52
N THR A 418 9.53 2.68 -29.33
CA THR A 418 10.13 1.95 -28.21
C THR A 418 9.68 2.54 -26.87
N GLN A 419 9.72 3.87 -26.72
CA GLN A 419 9.25 4.55 -25.51
C GLN A 419 7.75 4.29 -25.25
N GLU A 420 6.91 4.38 -26.29
CA GLU A 420 5.47 4.06 -26.22
C GLU A 420 5.21 2.61 -25.79
N HIS A 421 5.95 1.65 -26.35
CA HIS A 421 5.85 0.25 -25.95
C HIS A 421 6.31 0.04 -24.51
N ALA A 422 7.40 0.67 -24.09
CA ALA A 422 7.94 0.55 -22.74
C ALA A 422 6.96 1.06 -21.67
N VAL A 423 6.44 2.29 -21.83
CA VAL A 423 5.51 2.87 -20.86
C VAL A 423 4.18 2.10 -20.79
N THR A 424 3.69 1.62 -21.94
CA THR A 424 2.45 0.84 -21.97
C THR A 424 2.63 -0.55 -21.37
N SER A 425 3.80 -1.17 -21.54
CA SER A 425 4.14 -2.43 -20.87
C SER A 425 4.15 -2.26 -19.36
N LEU A 426 4.77 -1.20 -18.84
CA LEU A 426 4.76 -0.90 -17.40
C LEU A 426 3.35 -0.65 -16.87
N LEU A 427 2.51 0.08 -17.60
CA LEU A 427 1.09 0.25 -17.27
C LEU A 427 0.36 -1.11 -17.21
N ASN A 428 0.56 -1.99 -18.19
CA ASN A 428 -0.11 -3.29 -18.19
C ASN A 428 0.38 -4.18 -17.05
N LEU A 429 1.68 -4.13 -16.74
CA LEU A 429 2.27 -4.86 -15.60
C LEU A 429 1.74 -4.32 -14.27
N SER A 430 1.54 -3.00 -14.14
CA SER A 430 1.04 -2.36 -12.92
C SER A 430 -0.41 -2.70 -12.60
N ILE A 431 -1.18 -3.29 -13.54
CA ILE A 431 -2.54 -3.79 -13.26
C ILE A 431 -2.51 -4.83 -12.13
N TYR A 432 -1.46 -5.64 -12.04
CA TYR A 432 -1.27 -6.56 -10.91
C TYR A 432 -0.67 -5.81 -9.70
N ASP A 433 -1.31 -5.89 -8.55
CA ASP A 433 -0.97 -5.07 -7.36
C ASP A 433 0.47 -5.26 -6.89
N HIS A 434 0.99 -6.49 -6.86
CA HIS A 434 2.36 -6.75 -6.42
C HIS A 434 3.40 -6.09 -7.33
N ASN A 435 3.12 -6.00 -8.64
CA ASN A 435 4.04 -5.38 -9.59
C ASN A 435 4.14 -3.86 -9.40
N LYS A 436 3.14 -3.20 -8.80
CA LYS A 436 3.19 -1.74 -8.56
C LYS A 436 4.38 -1.37 -7.67
N GLU A 437 4.64 -2.18 -6.64
CA GLU A 437 5.80 -2.02 -5.77
C GLU A 437 7.10 -2.24 -6.53
N LEU A 438 7.21 -3.35 -7.27
CA LEU A 438 8.39 -3.68 -8.08
C LEU A 438 8.73 -2.60 -9.12
N ILE A 439 7.72 -2.01 -9.76
CA ILE A 439 7.89 -0.91 -10.72
C ILE A 439 8.48 0.33 -10.05
N VAL A 440 7.98 0.69 -8.86
CA VAL A 440 8.50 1.85 -8.13
C VAL A 440 9.91 1.58 -7.59
N LEU A 441 10.17 0.38 -7.08
CA LEU A 441 11.49 -0.06 -6.62
C LEU A 441 12.53 -0.05 -7.74
N ALA A 442 12.12 -0.37 -8.97
CA ALA A 442 12.97 -0.26 -10.15
C ALA A 442 13.26 1.20 -10.59
N GLY A 443 12.82 2.21 -9.83
CA GLY A 443 13.10 3.61 -10.11
C GLY A 443 12.25 4.22 -11.24
N ALA A 444 11.10 3.62 -11.56
CA ALA A 444 10.32 4.01 -12.74
C ALA A 444 9.67 5.41 -12.66
N ILE A 445 9.48 5.98 -11.46
CA ILE A 445 8.72 7.23 -11.30
C ILE A 445 9.33 8.39 -12.11
N ILE A 446 10.63 8.63 -11.96
CA ILE A 446 11.31 9.76 -12.65
C ILE A 446 11.26 9.57 -14.18
N PRO A 447 11.64 8.41 -14.76
CA PRO A 447 11.50 8.19 -16.20
C PRO A 447 10.06 8.28 -16.71
N ILE A 448 9.06 7.81 -15.95
CA ILE A 448 7.64 7.96 -16.35
C ILE A 448 7.24 9.44 -16.38
N VAL A 449 7.68 10.24 -15.40
CA VAL A 449 7.44 11.70 -15.39
C VAL A 449 8.12 12.39 -16.57
N GLN A 450 9.32 11.97 -16.95
CA GLN A 450 9.97 12.46 -18.16
C GLN A 450 9.14 12.15 -19.42
N VAL A 451 8.66 10.90 -19.57
CA VAL A 451 7.76 10.52 -20.68
C VAL A 451 6.49 11.36 -20.69
N LEU A 452 5.92 11.66 -19.52
CA LEU A 452 4.73 12.51 -19.40
C LEU A 452 4.96 13.95 -19.90
N HIS A 453 6.19 14.46 -19.78
CA HIS A 453 6.54 15.81 -20.20
C HIS A 453 6.90 15.90 -21.70
N ILE A 454 7.80 15.02 -22.18
CA ILE A 454 8.39 15.13 -23.52
C ILE A 454 7.96 14.05 -24.51
N GLY A 455 7.17 13.06 -24.07
CA GLY A 455 6.74 11.94 -24.91
C GLY A 455 5.72 12.33 -25.97
N SER A 456 5.41 11.39 -26.86
CA SER A 456 4.29 11.53 -27.79
C SER A 456 2.95 11.60 -27.06
N MET A 457 1.89 12.07 -27.72
CA MET A 457 0.57 12.11 -27.09
C MET A 457 0.12 10.73 -26.57
N GLU A 458 0.35 9.63 -27.33
CA GLU A 458 0.07 8.27 -26.85
C GLU A 458 0.94 7.91 -25.65
N ALA A 459 2.23 8.24 -25.66
CA ALA A 459 3.13 7.93 -24.55
C ALA A 459 2.74 8.70 -23.28
N ARG A 460 2.39 9.99 -23.40
CA ARG A 460 1.94 10.86 -22.31
C ARG A 460 0.64 10.36 -21.68
N GLU A 461 -0.33 9.97 -22.50
CA GLU A 461 -1.58 9.34 -22.05
C GLU A 461 -1.31 8.06 -21.23
N ASN A 462 -0.49 7.16 -21.76
CA ASN A 462 -0.15 5.91 -21.06
C ASN A 462 0.70 6.17 -19.80
N ALA A 463 1.55 7.21 -19.79
CA ALA A 463 2.31 7.63 -18.62
C ALA A 463 1.38 8.15 -17.50
N ALA A 464 0.39 8.98 -17.84
CA ALA A 464 -0.61 9.45 -16.89
C ALA A 464 -1.44 8.28 -16.31
N ALA A 465 -1.85 7.33 -17.16
CA ALA A 465 -2.54 6.13 -16.70
C ALA A 465 -1.65 5.24 -15.81
N ALA A 466 -0.35 5.13 -16.10
CA ALA A 466 0.61 4.40 -15.27
C ALA A 466 0.76 5.08 -13.90
N ILE A 467 0.92 6.40 -13.86
CA ILE A 467 0.95 7.18 -12.61
C ILE A 467 -0.33 6.97 -11.81
N PHE A 468 -1.50 7.02 -12.44
CA PHE A 468 -2.76 6.72 -11.77
C PHE A 468 -2.74 5.30 -11.14
N SER A 469 -2.40 4.28 -11.93
CA SER A 469 -2.34 2.89 -11.47
C SER A 469 -1.39 2.72 -10.27
N LEU A 470 -0.20 3.32 -10.33
CA LEU A 470 0.78 3.28 -9.25
C LEU A 470 0.29 4.03 -8.01
N SER A 471 -0.37 5.18 -8.18
CA SER A 471 -0.88 6.01 -7.08
C SER A 471 -2.03 5.37 -6.28
N LEU A 472 -2.60 4.26 -6.76
CA LEU A 472 -3.57 3.47 -5.98
C LEU A 472 -2.95 2.95 -4.67
N VAL A 473 -1.63 2.81 -4.60
CA VAL A 473 -0.89 2.59 -3.37
C VAL A 473 -0.61 3.93 -2.69
N ASP A 474 -1.00 4.09 -1.42
CA ASP A 474 -0.89 5.37 -0.68
C ASP A 474 0.53 5.94 -0.64
N GLU A 475 1.54 5.09 -0.44
CA GLU A 475 2.98 5.46 -0.45
C GLU A 475 3.40 6.12 -1.75
N ASN A 476 2.89 5.59 -2.86
CA ASN A 476 3.21 6.08 -4.18
C ASN A 476 2.64 7.49 -4.38
N LYS A 477 1.53 7.86 -3.72
CA LYS A 477 0.99 9.23 -3.80
C LYS A 477 1.99 10.26 -3.27
N ILE A 478 2.68 9.95 -2.18
CA ILE A 478 3.67 10.83 -1.56
C ILE A 478 4.91 10.92 -2.46
N THR A 479 5.46 9.78 -2.89
CA THR A 479 6.65 9.75 -3.74
C THR A 479 6.42 10.41 -5.10
N ILE A 480 5.32 10.07 -5.79
CA ILE A 480 4.98 10.65 -7.09
C ILE A 480 4.71 12.15 -6.95
N GLY A 481 3.90 12.55 -5.98
CA GLY A 481 3.53 13.96 -5.81
C GLY A 481 4.68 14.86 -5.38
N SER A 482 5.69 14.31 -4.69
CA SER A 482 6.91 15.05 -4.30
C SER A 482 7.98 15.02 -5.40
N THR A 483 7.78 14.24 -6.48
CA THR A 483 8.72 14.21 -7.61
C THR A 483 8.61 15.51 -8.41
N PRO A 484 9.70 16.26 -8.60
CA PRO A 484 9.67 17.52 -9.33
C PRO A 484 9.09 17.37 -10.75
N GLY A 485 8.16 18.24 -11.13
CA GLY A 485 7.55 18.24 -12.46
C GLY A 485 6.44 17.21 -12.66
N ALA A 486 6.20 16.29 -11.71
CA ALA A 486 5.19 15.25 -11.87
C ALA A 486 3.77 15.81 -11.92
N ILE A 487 3.42 16.69 -10.98
CA ILE A 487 2.10 17.32 -10.92
C ILE A 487 1.96 18.35 -12.05
N GLU A 488 3.00 19.13 -12.33
CA GLU A 488 3.04 20.12 -13.41
C GLU A 488 2.78 19.48 -14.78
N ALA A 489 3.44 18.35 -15.08
CA ALA A 489 3.24 17.64 -16.35
C ALA A 489 1.83 17.05 -16.48
N LEU A 490 1.22 16.61 -15.38
CA LEU A 490 -0.18 16.18 -15.37
C LEU A 490 -1.14 17.36 -15.59
N VAL A 491 -0.88 18.51 -14.97
CA VAL A 491 -1.67 19.75 -15.18
C VAL A 491 -1.55 20.23 -16.62
N GLU A 492 -0.35 20.15 -17.21
CA GLU A 492 -0.13 20.47 -18.62
C GLU A 492 -0.93 19.52 -19.53
N LEU A 493 -0.89 18.21 -19.27
CA LEU A 493 -1.66 17.23 -20.05
C LEU A 493 -3.17 17.42 -19.89
N LEU A 494 -3.63 17.86 -18.71
CA LEU A 494 -5.04 18.24 -18.47
C LEU A 494 -5.45 19.43 -19.34
N GLN A 495 -4.52 20.36 -19.59
CA GLN A 495 -4.75 21.59 -20.35
C GLN A 495 -4.67 21.39 -21.88
N THR A 496 -3.67 20.65 -22.37
CA THR A 496 -3.36 20.55 -23.80
C THR A 496 -3.60 19.16 -24.39
N GLY A 497 -3.93 18.17 -23.56
CA GLY A 497 -4.06 16.78 -23.98
C GLY A 497 -5.23 16.49 -24.89
N SER A 498 -5.22 15.30 -25.50
CA SER A 498 -6.39 14.74 -26.20
C SER A 498 -7.55 14.52 -25.22
N ALA A 499 -8.75 14.20 -25.71
CA ALA A 499 -9.87 13.84 -24.82
C ALA A 499 -9.52 12.69 -23.85
N ARG A 500 -8.74 11.71 -24.33
CA ARG A 500 -8.21 10.63 -23.49
C ARG A 500 -7.15 11.14 -22.51
N GLY A 501 -6.18 11.91 -23.00
CA GLY A 501 -5.10 12.46 -22.17
C GLY A 501 -5.61 13.33 -21.03
N ARG A 502 -6.59 14.19 -21.29
CA ARG A 502 -7.23 15.00 -20.24
C ARG A 502 -7.92 14.15 -19.19
N LYS A 503 -8.61 13.08 -19.61
CA LYS A 503 -9.28 12.16 -18.69
C LYS A 503 -8.29 11.35 -17.84
N ASP A 504 -7.23 10.83 -18.47
CA ASP A 504 -6.18 10.07 -17.78
C ASP A 504 -5.44 10.98 -16.78
N ALA A 505 -5.10 12.22 -17.19
CA ALA A 505 -4.52 13.24 -16.31
C ALA A 505 -5.44 13.62 -15.15
N ALA A 506 -6.73 13.87 -15.42
CA ALA A 506 -7.70 14.21 -14.39
C ALA A 506 -7.83 13.10 -13.33
N THR A 507 -7.87 11.85 -13.78
CA THR A 507 -8.00 10.68 -12.89
C THR A 507 -6.75 10.50 -12.03
N ALA A 508 -5.56 10.68 -12.62
CA ALA A 508 -4.29 10.67 -11.90
C ALA A 508 -4.22 11.80 -10.85
N LEU A 509 -4.54 13.03 -11.24
CA LEU A 509 -4.55 14.21 -10.37
C LEU A 509 -5.54 14.05 -9.22
N PHE A 510 -6.75 13.57 -9.48
CA PHE A 510 -7.75 13.29 -8.45
C PHE A 510 -7.18 12.34 -7.39
N ASN A 511 -6.63 11.19 -7.80
CA ASN A 511 -6.16 10.19 -6.86
C ASN A 511 -4.89 10.63 -6.11
N LEU A 512 -3.98 11.37 -6.77
CA LEU A 512 -2.82 11.96 -6.12
C LEU A 512 -3.21 13.03 -5.10
N CYS A 513 -4.21 13.86 -5.40
CA CYS A 513 -4.70 14.93 -4.53
C CYS A 513 -5.56 14.43 -3.37
N ILE A 514 -5.86 13.13 -3.27
CA ILE A 514 -6.44 12.57 -2.04
C ILE A 514 -5.51 12.89 -0.85
N TYR A 515 -4.19 12.82 -1.09
CA TYR A 515 -3.17 13.24 -0.13
C TYR A 515 -3.06 14.77 -0.05
N GLN A 516 -3.10 15.34 1.16
CA GLN A 516 -3.22 16.80 1.38
C GLN A 516 -2.11 17.61 0.73
N ALA A 517 -0.85 17.22 0.91
CA ALA A 517 0.30 17.93 0.36
C ALA A 517 0.19 18.15 -1.15
N ASN A 518 -0.33 17.13 -1.85
CA ASN A 518 -0.50 17.17 -3.29
C ASN A 518 -1.59 18.14 -3.73
N LYS A 519 -2.57 18.48 -2.87
CA LYS A 519 -3.60 19.49 -3.17
C LYS A 519 -2.96 20.87 -3.35
N VAL A 520 -2.06 21.23 -2.43
CA VAL A 520 -1.33 22.49 -2.47
C VAL A 520 -0.40 22.53 -3.67
N ARG A 521 0.36 21.45 -3.90
CA ARG A 521 1.23 21.32 -5.08
C ARG A 521 0.46 21.47 -6.39
N ALA A 522 -0.72 20.86 -6.51
CA ALA A 522 -1.58 21.00 -7.68
C ALA A 522 -2.05 22.45 -7.91
N VAL A 523 -2.43 23.16 -6.85
CA VAL A 523 -2.79 24.59 -6.94
C VAL A 523 -1.58 25.43 -7.39
N ARG A 524 -0.40 25.19 -6.81
CA ARG A 524 0.85 25.89 -7.18
C ARG A 524 1.27 25.60 -8.62
N ALA A 525 1.01 24.38 -9.10
CA ALA A 525 1.21 23.98 -10.49
C ALA A 525 0.17 24.59 -11.48
N GLY A 526 -0.79 25.38 -10.99
CA GLY A 526 -1.73 26.10 -11.84
C GLY A 526 -2.97 25.31 -12.27
N ILE A 527 -3.34 24.23 -11.56
CA ILE A 527 -4.47 23.35 -11.94
C ILE A 527 -5.81 24.07 -12.09
N LEU A 528 -6.02 25.20 -11.41
CA LEU A 528 -7.32 25.88 -11.37
C LEU A 528 -7.75 26.42 -12.74
N LEU A 529 -6.81 26.89 -13.57
CA LEU A 529 -7.12 27.41 -14.90
C LEU A 529 -7.71 26.32 -15.82
N PRO A 530 -7.06 25.16 -16.02
CA PRO A 530 -7.63 24.06 -16.80
C PRO A 530 -8.99 23.59 -16.25
N LEU A 531 -9.13 23.51 -14.92
CA LEU A 531 -10.39 23.08 -14.30
C LEU A 531 -11.53 24.05 -14.63
N ILE A 532 -11.31 25.36 -14.52
CA ILE A 532 -12.34 26.36 -14.83
C ILE A 532 -12.71 26.31 -16.32
N GLN A 533 -11.75 26.16 -17.21
CA GLN A 533 -12.02 26.01 -18.64
C GLN A 533 -12.85 24.76 -18.94
N MET A 534 -12.55 23.63 -18.28
CA MET A 534 -13.35 22.39 -18.39
C MET A 534 -14.78 22.56 -17.88
N LEU A 535 -15.01 23.39 -16.87
CA LEU A 535 -16.37 23.72 -16.38
C LEU A 535 -17.15 24.61 -17.35
N GLN A 536 -16.45 25.43 -18.14
CA GLN A 536 -17.04 26.36 -19.11
C GLN A 536 -17.23 25.74 -20.50
N ASP A 537 -16.60 24.59 -20.78
CA ASP A 537 -16.76 23.87 -22.04
C ASP A 537 -18.09 23.11 -22.11
N LEU A 538 -19.12 23.82 -22.56
CA LEU A 538 -20.48 23.28 -22.74
C LEU A 538 -20.59 22.22 -23.84
N SER A 539 -19.54 22.01 -24.64
CA SER A 539 -19.54 21.01 -25.71
C SER A 539 -19.25 19.60 -25.22
N ASN A 540 -18.68 19.45 -24.01
CA ASN A 540 -18.23 18.18 -23.46
C ASN A 540 -18.68 17.98 -22.01
N ASN A 541 -19.90 17.47 -21.81
CA ASN A 541 -20.43 17.22 -20.46
C ASN A 541 -19.57 16.27 -19.60
N GLY A 542 -18.75 15.41 -20.21
CA GLY A 542 -17.84 14.53 -19.48
C GLY A 542 -16.84 15.33 -18.65
N THR A 543 -16.21 16.34 -19.25
CA THR A 543 -15.13 17.12 -18.63
C THR A 543 -15.58 17.93 -17.41
N ILE A 544 -16.87 18.28 -17.33
CA ILE A 544 -17.44 18.99 -16.17
C ILE A 544 -17.41 18.09 -14.92
N ASP A 545 -17.75 16.80 -15.06
CA ASP A 545 -17.77 15.84 -13.96
C ASP A 545 -16.35 15.63 -13.39
N GLU A 546 -15.36 15.47 -14.27
CA GLU A 546 -13.96 15.33 -13.84
C GLU A 546 -13.45 16.59 -13.13
N ALA A 547 -13.73 17.78 -13.68
CA ALA A 547 -13.30 19.04 -13.08
C ALA A 547 -13.92 19.28 -11.69
N LEU A 548 -15.23 19.05 -11.54
CA LEU A 548 -15.92 19.16 -10.24
C LEU A 548 -15.38 18.15 -9.23
N THR A 549 -15.04 16.94 -9.67
CA THR A 549 -14.49 15.90 -8.81
C THR A 549 -13.14 16.32 -8.22
N ILE A 550 -12.23 16.87 -9.05
CA ILE A 550 -10.94 17.39 -8.56
C ILE A 550 -11.15 18.60 -7.64
N LEU A 551 -11.98 19.58 -8.03
CA LEU A 551 -12.28 20.74 -7.18
C LEU A 551 -12.86 20.34 -5.81
N SER A 552 -13.69 19.29 -5.75
CA SER A 552 -14.24 18.78 -4.49
C SER A 552 -13.18 18.22 -3.54
N VAL A 553 -12.09 17.69 -4.08
CA VAL A 553 -10.93 17.25 -3.29
C VAL A 553 -10.10 18.44 -2.84
N LEU A 554 -9.79 19.37 -3.76
CA LEU A 554 -8.97 20.55 -3.46
C LEU A 554 -9.62 21.45 -2.41
N VAL A 555 -10.94 21.70 -2.50
CA VAL A 555 -11.68 22.59 -1.58
C VAL A 555 -11.71 22.07 -0.14
N SER A 556 -11.29 20.83 0.13
CA SER A 556 -11.15 20.34 1.50
C SER A 556 -9.96 20.96 2.24
N HIS A 557 -8.94 21.46 1.53
CA HIS A 557 -7.73 22.06 2.10
C HIS A 557 -7.82 23.60 2.19
N GLN A 558 -7.36 24.19 3.29
CA GLN A 558 -7.58 25.61 3.57
C GLN A 558 -6.89 26.56 2.58
N GLU A 559 -5.61 26.32 2.25
CA GLU A 559 -4.88 27.12 1.24
C GLU A 559 -5.55 27.03 -0.13
N CYS A 560 -6.03 25.84 -0.49
CA CYS A 560 -6.70 25.60 -1.77
C CYS A 560 -8.06 26.30 -1.84
N LYS A 561 -8.84 26.38 -0.74
CA LYS A 561 -10.09 27.16 -0.70
C LYS A 561 -9.85 28.62 -1.07
N LEU A 562 -8.82 29.23 -0.48
CA LEU A 562 -8.47 30.63 -0.74
C LEU A 562 -8.09 30.83 -2.21
N ALA A 563 -7.30 29.91 -2.78
CA ALA A 563 -6.93 29.95 -4.18
C ALA A 563 -8.14 29.78 -5.12
N ILE A 564 -9.03 28.82 -4.84
CA ILE A 564 -10.26 28.59 -5.61
C ILE A 564 -11.18 29.82 -5.57
N ALA A 565 -11.36 30.43 -4.40
CA ALA A 565 -12.17 31.64 -4.27
C ALA A 565 -11.60 32.82 -5.09
N LYS A 566 -10.27 33.00 -5.07
CA LYS A 566 -9.57 34.03 -5.85
C LYS A 566 -9.56 33.77 -7.35
N ALA A 567 -9.64 32.51 -7.78
CA ALA A 567 -9.63 32.12 -9.19
C ALA A 567 -10.97 32.36 -9.93
N ASN A 568 -11.88 33.15 -9.37
CA ASN A 568 -13.19 33.44 -9.95
C ASN A 568 -14.03 32.19 -10.28
N THR A 569 -13.89 31.14 -9.46
CA THR A 569 -14.64 29.88 -9.65
C THR A 569 -16.10 30.00 -9.20
N ILE A 570 -16.41 30.91 -8.25
CA ILE A 570 -17.75 31.06 -7.66
C ILE A 570 -18.84 31.34 -8.72
N PRO A 571 -18.70 32.32 -9.64
CA PRO A 571 -19.71 32.56 -10.67
C PRO A 571 -20.00 31.33 -11.54
N VAL A 572 -18.95 30.61 -11.94
CA VAL A 572 -19.05 29.40 -12.77
C VAL A 572 -19.84 28.30 -12.06
N LEU A 573 -19.62 28.12 -10.76
CA LEU A 573 -20.38 27.15 -9.95
C LEU A 573 -21.86 27.54 -9.83
N ILE A 574 -22.17 28.84 -9.72
CA ILE A 574 -23.56 29.32 -9.69
C ILE A 574 -24.25 29.07 -11.04
N ASP A 575 -23.56 29.28 -12.16
CA ASP A 575 -24.10 28.98 -13.49
C ASP A 575 -24.39 27.49 -13.67
N LEU A 576 -23.53 26.62 -13.12
CA LEU A 576 -23.77 25.17 -13.07
C LEU A 576 -24.96 24.80 -12.19
N LEU A 577 -25.25 25.51 -11.10
CA LEU A 577 -26.48 25.29 -10.32
C LEU A 577 -27.74 25.58 -11.14
N ARG A 578 -27.69 26.56 -12.04
CA ARG A 578 -28.81 26.94 -12.92
C ARG A 578 -29.01 25.90 -14.02
N SER A 579 -27.94 25.58 -14.75
CA SER A 579 -28.02 24.88 -16.05
C SER A 579 -27.47 23.45 -16.08
N GLY A 580 -26.71 23.04 -15.06
CA GLY A 580 -26.02 21.75 -15.03
C GLY A 580 -26.94 20.54 -14.82
N GLN A 581 -26.41 19.33 -15.06
CA GLN A 581 -27.11 18.08 -14.75
C GLN A 581 -27.24 17.88 -13.22
N PRO A 582 -28.15 17.02 -12.73
CA PRO A 582 -28.37 16.83 -11.29
C PRO A 582 -27.08 16.56 -10.49
N ARG A 583 -26.17 15.76 -11.04
CA ARG A 583 -24.86 15.48 -10.44
C ARG A 583 -23.95 16.70 -10.39
N ASN A 584 -23.93 17.53 -11.45
CA ASN A 584 -23.16 18.76 -11.49
C ASN A 584 -23.69 19.76 -10.45
N LYS A 585 -25.02 19.92 -10.37
CA LYS A 585 -25.67 20.79 -9.38
C LYS A 585 -25.34 20.36 -7.95
N GLU A 586 -25.36 19.06 -7.66
CA GLU A 586 -24.98 18.52 -6.35
C GLU A 586 -23.52 18.86 -5.99
N ASN A 587 -22.59 18.59 -6.90
CA ASN A 587 -21.17 18.85 -6.68
C ASN A 587 -20.87 20.35 -6.57
N ALA A 588 -21.47 21.18 -7.42
CA ALA A 588 -21.34 22.63 -7.35
C ALA A 588 -21.84 23.19 -6.01
N ALA A 589 -23.00 22.73 -5.53
CA ALA A 589 -23.51 23.11 -4.21
C ALA A 589 -22.58 22.64 -3.07
N ALA A 590 -21.98 21.45 -3.19
CA ALA A 590 -21.03 20.96 -2.20
C ALA A 590 -19.74 21.80 -2.14
N ILE A 591 -19.18 22.19 -3.29
CA ILE A 591 -17.99 23.05 -3.38
C ILE A 591 -18.31 24.45 -2.84
N LEU A 592 -19.44 25.05 -3.24
CA LEU A 592 -19.87 26.36 -2.73
C LEU A 592 -20.08 26.35 -1.21
N LEU A 593 -20.69 25.28 -0.66
CA LEU A 593 -20.82 25.12 0.78
C LEU A 593 -19.45 25.06 1.47
N ALA A 594 -18.50 24.32 0.91
CA ALA A 594 -17.15 24.23 1.46
C ALA A 594 -16.40 25.57 1.42
N LEU A 595 -16.58 26.37 0.36
CA LEU A 595 -15.99 27.71 0.24
C LEU A 595 -16.62 28.75 1.18
N CYS A 596 -17.93 28.65 1.44
CA CYS A 596 -18.65 29.63 2.24
C CYS A 596 -18.72 29.26 3.74
N LYS A 597 -18.47 28.00 4.10
CA LYS A 597 -18.52 27.56 5.50
C LYS A 597 -17.42 28.29 6.29
N LYS A 598 -17.84 29.16 7.20
CA LYS A 598 -16.98 30.05 8.01
C LYS A 598 -16.26 31.16 7.20
N ASP A 599 -16.74 31.49 6.00
CA ASP A 599 -16.22 32.58 5.18
C ASP A 599 -17.36 33.54 4.80
N ILE A 600 -17.40 34.69 5.49
CA ILE A 600 -18.48 35.68 5.35
C ILE A 600 -18.40 36.40 4.00
N GLU A 601 -17.20 36.62 3.47
CA GLU A 601 -17.00 37.33 2.21
C GLU A 601 -17.48 36.50 1.02
N ASN A 602 -17.12 35.21 0.98
CA ASN A 602 -17.62 34.28 -0.03
C ASN A 602 -19.13 34.10 0.05
N LEU A 603 -19.67 34.02 1.27
CA LEU A 603 -21.10 33.88 1.49
C LEU A 603 -21.88 35.13 1.04
N ALA A 604 -21.38 36.33 1.32
CA ALA A 604 -21.93 37.57 0.78
C ALA A 604 -21.79 37.65 -0.76
N CYS A 605 -20.69 37.15 -1.31
CA CYS A 605 -20.44 37.09 -2.75
C CYS A 605 -21.49 36.23 -3.47
N ILE A 606 -21.76 35.01 -3.01
CA ILE A 606 -22.78 34.15 -3.64
C ILE A 606 -24.19 34.75 -3.54
N GLY A 607 -24.48 35.50 -2.46
CA GLY A 607 -25.72 36.25 -2.31
C GLY A 607 -25.88 37.33 -3.38
N ARG A 608 -24.86 38.19 -3.55
CA ARG A 608 -24.83 39.24 -4.59
C ARG A 608 -24.90 38.68 -6.01
N LEU A 609 -24.31 37.51 -6.26
CA LEU A 609 -24.33 36.83 -7.56
C LEU A 609 -25.65 36.08 -7.85
N GLY A 610 -26.65 36.18 -6.96
CA GLY A 610 -27.98 35.63 -7.18
C GLY A 610 -28.05 34.11 -7.05
N ALA A 611 -27.29 33.51 -6.13
CA ALA A 611 -27.36 32.07 -5.86
C ALA A 611 -28.68 31.64 -5.17
N LEU A 612 -29.43 32.57 -4.58
CA LEU A 612 -30.65 32.27 -3.79
C LEU A 612 -31.70 31.48 -4.59
N ILE A 613 -31.97 31.90 -5.83
CA ILE A 613 -32.98 31.27 -6.70
C ILE A 613 -32.58 29.83 -7.04
N PRO A 614 -31.41 29.56 -7.66
CA PRO A 614 -31.03 28.19 -8.01
C PRO A 614 -30.84 27.29 -6.78
N LEU A 615 -30.41 27.82 -5.63
CA LEU A 615 -30.37 27.03 -4.38
C LEU A 615 -31.77 26.66 -3.88
N THR A 616 -32.73 27.58 -3.92
CA THR A 616 -34.13 27.33 -3.53
C THR A 616 -34.82 26.35 -4.47
N GLU A 617 -34.48 26.38 -5.76
CA GLU A 617 -34.95 25.37 -6.71
C GLU A 617 -34.35 24.00 -6.39
N LEU A 618 -33.04 23.95 -6.10
CA LEU A 618 -32.32 22.71 -5.81
C LEU A 618 -32.83 21.99 -4.54
N THR A 619 -33.35 22.71 -3.53
CA THR A 619 -33.99 22.09 -2.36
C THR A 619 -35.29 21.35 -2.71
N LYS A 620 -35.94 21.71 -3.82
CA LYS A 620 -37.18 21.07 -4.28
C LYS A 620 -36.88 19.93 -5.26
N THR A 621 -36.03 20.18 -6.25
CA THR A 621 -35.83 19.28 -7.40
C THR A 621 -34.55 18.43 -7.33
N GLY A 622 -33.62 18.74 -6.42
CA GLY A 622 -32.34 18.06 -6.31
C GLY A 622 -32.39 16.65 -5.72
N THR A 623 -31.25 15.95 -5.79
CA THR A 623 -30.99 14.71 -5.04
C THR A 623 -31.03 14.98 -3.53
N ASP A 624 -31.19 13.95 -2.70
CA ASP A 624 -31.21 14.14 -1.24
C ASP A 624 -29.92 14.77 -0.69
N ARG A 625 -28.79 14.50 -1.34
CA ARG A 625 -27.52 15.14 -1.01
C ARG A 625 -27.50 16.59 -1.47
N ALA A 626 -27.94 16.90 -2.69
CA ALA A 626 -28.04 18.27 -3.19
C ALA A 626 -28.98 19.12 -2.33
N LYS A 627 -30.15 18.58 -1.96
CA LYS A 627 -31.13 19.22 -1.09
C LYS A 627 -30.52 19.61 0.25
N ARG A 628 -29.85 18.67 0.94
CA ARG A 628 -29.17 18.96 2.22
C ARG A 628 -28.11 20.06 2.10
N LYS A 629 -27.31 20.05 1.03
CA LYS A 629 -26.26 21.06 0.80
C LYS A 629 -26.85 22.43 0.48
N ALA A 630 -27.89 22.47 -0.35
CA ALA A 630 -28.60 23.70 -0.69
C ALA A 630 -29.30 24.31 0.54
N THR A 631 -30.00 23.50 1.34
CA THR A 631 -30.62 23.96 2.60
C THR A 631 -29.58 24.55 3.54
N SER A 632 -28.44 23.87 3.74
CA SER A 632 -27.36 24.39 4.58
C SER A 632 -26.80 25.73 4.08
N LEU A 633 -26.59 25.88 2.76
CA LEU A 633 -26.16 27.16 2.17
C LEU A 633 -27.19 28.28 2.40
N LEU A 634 -28.49 27.98 2.22
CA LEU A 634 -29.57 28.95 2.45
C LEU A 634 -29.67 29.36 3.93
N GLU A 635 -29.49 28.44 4.87
CA GLU A 635 -29.41 28.73 6.30
C GLU A 635 -28.20 29.61 6.66
N HIS A 636 -27.08 29.42 5.97
CA HIS A 636 -25.92 30.29 6.15
C HIS A 636 -26.18 31.69 5.58
N LEU A 637 -26.81 31.78 4.40
CA LEU A 637 -27.18 33.07 3.78
C LEU A 637 -28.17 33.87 4.62
N SER A 638 -29.19 33.22 5.20
CA SER A 638 -30.20 33.91 6.03
C SER A 638 -29.60 34.54 7.29
N LYS A 639 -28.53 33.96 7.84
CA LYS A 639 -27.81 34.50 9.01
C LYS A 639 -27.04 35.78 8.69
N LEU A 640 -26.73 36.06 7.43
CA LEU A 640 -25.87 37.18 7.04
C LEU A 640 -26.57 38.55 7.05
N LYS A 641 -27.89 38.60 7.27
CA LYS A 641 -28.68 39.86 7.23
C LYS A 641 -28.38 40.72 5.98
N VAL A 642 -28.06 40.07 4.86
CA VAL A 642 -28.05 40.70 3.53
C VAL A 642 -29.24 40.10 2.77
N MET A 643 -30.43 40.55 3.17
CA MET A 643 -31.65 40.43 2.38
C MET A 643 -32.16 41.83 2.12
#